data_AF-A0A7V0X239-F1
#
_entry.id   AF-A0A7V0X239-F1
#
_cell.length_a   1.000
_cell.length_b   1.000
_cell.length_c   1.000
_cell.angle_alpha   90.00
_cell.angle_beta   90.00
_cell.angle_gamma   90.00
#
_symmetry.space_group_name_H-M   'P 1'
#
loop_
_entity.id
_entity.type
_entity.pdbx_description
1 polymer ?
#
loop_
_entity_poly.entity_id
_entity_poly.type
_entity_poly.pdbx_seq_one_letter_code
_entity_poly.pdbx_strand_id
1 'polypeptide(L)'
;MKPIPLREEHMKAQKAVLTGAPESRIKRLKDRIVNAPQEVCVERALLFTESMKAHWDEHPLTRMSRALEHVLSNMAVTIRDDELIVGCRTTKLKGAPLFPENKCRWIEGDLENFDKRILQRALIREDEKDALRRELLPFWKGKTVEERMEELMPADVLEDMDKYIFTMMLEITYGIGHFTMDHSRVLREGLRAIIADARSRYEALDASEREGDKGLFYDAAIRSMEAAVTFARRYAEKAAAMAEKEKDPVRAEELHAIGRVCSRVPEHPASSFHEAVQSVYFIHLISQIESGGNSISLGRIDHILAPYYEADRDAGTVTPEHARELLSLMFIKTNEIWNVLEEAFIPGGEGTEGKTTQNVVVGGLDENGADATGEISFVGLDAYAAVRTVQPNFGVRLSAQSPKEFIDRAVGYAREGVLLHFFNDDAIIPSLVKGGHSLEDARNYGVVGCLEPNAQGKTFGSTFAVQFSGIKCLELALADGVDNIFGYESGPATGAPSGFKSFDEVWKAYDTQFTHFIGQMVKGMEVLDRCIAESVPSPFASSMITGPLEKGLDLTRGGAVYNSTGVQLMGFANVADSLYSIKKTVFDEKRFSMAEMEEWLSADWMDAEDKREYLLNKVPKYGNDIEEADAMAARVMKHFCDVLSRHRNYRGGAFWPGIFSVGFHIAMGAFTGATADGR
;
A
#
# COMPACT_ATOMS: atom_id res chain seq x y z
N MET A 1 -44.26 -3.64 20.38
CA MET A 1 -44.37 -4.56 19.22
C MET A 1 -43.69 -5.87 19.59
N LYS A 2 -44.36 -7.01 19.43
CA LYS A 2 -43.74 -8.33 19.60
C LYS A 2 -42.77 -8.61 18.43
N PRO A 3 -41.63 -9.29 18.64
CA PRO A 3 -40.74 -9.69 17.55
C PRO A 3 -41.40 -10.78 16.71
N ILE A 4 -41.30 -10.64 15.38
CA ILE A 4 -41.78 -11.60 14.39
C ILE A 4 -40.76 -12.76 14.30
N PRO A 5 -41.14 -14.03 14.54
CA PRO A 5 -40.24 -15.17 14.41
C PRO A 5 -40.28 -15.70 12.97
N LEU A 6 -39.39 -15.20 12.11
CA LEU A 6 -39.27 -15.68 10.71
C LEU A 6 -37.83 -15.97 10.25
N ARG A 7 -36.86 -16.12 11.16
CA ARG A 7 -35.44 -16.34 10.79
C ARG A 7 -34.85 -17.72 11.08
N GLU A 8 -35.47 -18.57 11.89
CA GLU A 8 -34.84 -19.85 12.27
C GLU A 8 -35.09 -21.01 11.30
N GLU A 9 -36.26 -21.09 10.66
CA GLU A 9 -36.56 -22.22 9.76
C GLU A 9 -35.86 -22.12 8.40
N HIS A 10 -35.69 -20.91 7.85
CA HIS A 10 -34.90 -20.70 6.63
C HIS A 10 -33.41 -21.00 6.83
N MET A 11 -32.86 -20.71 8.02
CA MET A 11 -31.48 -21.06 8.36
C MET A 11 -31.27 -22.57 8.55
N LYS A 12 -32.27 -23.29 9.10
CA LYS A 12 -32.19 -24.76 9.25
C LYS A 12 -32.32 -25.48 7.91
N ALA A 13 -33.14 -24.97 6.98
CA ALA A 13 -33.27 -25.55 5.63
C ALA A 13 -32.01 -25.39 4.78
N GLN A 14 -31.26 -24.28 4.90
CA GLN A 14 -29.94 -24.14 4.25
C GLN A 14 -28.83 -24.96 4.93
N LYS A 15 -28.92 -25.20 6.25
CA LYS A 15 -27.96 -26.06 6.97
C LYS A 15 -28.13 -27.54 6.66
N ALA A 16 -29.33 -28.00 6.27
CA ALA A 16 -29.63 -29.41 6.04
C ALA A 16 -29.33 -29.92 4.62
N VAL A 17 -29.01 -29.03 3.66
CA VAL A 17 -28.68 -29.40 2.27
C VAL A 17 -27.16 -29.44 2.01
N LEU A 18 -26.33 -29.11 3.01
CA LEU A 18 -24.85 -29.06 2.88
C LEU A 18 -24.10 -30.09 3.74
N THR A 19 -24.78 -31.03 4.42
CA THR A 19 -24.12 -31.99 5.34
C THR A 19 -23.67 -33.31 4.67
N GLY A 20 -23.35 -33.28 3.38
CA GLY A 20 -22.90 -34.47 2.65
C GLY A 20 -21.99 -34.24 1.45
N ALA A 21 -21.70 -32.99 1.09
CA ALA A 21 -20.70 -32.68 0.07
C ALA A 21 -19.33 -32.48 0.74
N PRO A 22 -18.24 -33.03 0.18
CA PRO A 22 -16.91 -32.73 0.68
C PRO A 22 -16.66 -31.21 0.60
N GLU A 23 -16.05 -30.66 1.65
CA GLU A 23 -15.68 -29.26 1.73
C GLU A 23 -14.78 -28.86 0.54
N SER A 24 -15.01 -27.71 -0.08
CA SER A 24 -14.21 -27.28 -1.24
C SER A 24 -12.76 -26.94 -0.86
N ARG A 25 -11.82 -27.12 -1.78
CA ARG A 25 -10.40 -26.74 -1.61
C ARG A 25 -10.24 -25.29 -1.14
N ILE A 26 -10.97 -24.38 -1.80
CA ILE A 26 -10.99 -22.94 -1.48
C ILE A 26 -11.39 -22.73 -0.01
N LYS A 27 -12.46 -23.40 0.47
CA LYS A 27 -12.90 -23.24 1.86
C LYS A 27 -11.87 -23.78 2.85
N ARG A 28 -11.28 -24.95 2.60
CA ARG A 28 -10.23 -25.52 3.47
C ARG A 28 -9.04 -24.59 3.60
N LEU A 29 -8.54 -24.07 2.48
CA LEU A 29 -7.37 -23.17 2.47
C LEU A 29 -7.67 -21.80 3.09
N LYS A 30 -8.86 -21.25 2.83
CA LYS A 30 -9.34 -20.03 3.49
C LYS A 30 -9.40 -20.20 5.01
N ASP A 31 -10.06 -21.25 5.48
CA ASP A 31 -10.20 -21.49 6.92
C ASP A 31 -8.84 -21.74 7.56
N ARG A 32 -7.91 -22.36 6.84
CA ARG A 32 -6.52 -22.55 7.28
C ARG A 32 -5.81 -21.22 7.54
N ILE A 33 -5.91 -20.23 6.64
CA ILE A 33 -5.25 -18.93 6.81
C ILE A 33 -5.97 -18.02 7.82
N VAL A 34 -7.31 -18.03 7.83
CA VAL A 34 -8.11 -17.21 8.76
C VAL A 34 -7.88 -17.63 10.21
N ASN A 35 -7.76 -18.93 10.46
CA ASN A 35 -7.56 -19.47 11.81
C ASN A 35 -6.06 -19.61 12.20
N ALA A 36 -5.14 -19.26 11.32
CA ALA A 36 -3.71 -19.34 11.61
C ALA A 36 -3.29 -18.29 12.65
N PRO A 37 -2.42 -18.65 13.61
CA PRO A 37 -1.83 -17.65 14.51
C PRO A 37 -0.95 -16.68 13.72
N GLN A 38 -0.95 -15.41 14.12
CA GLN A 38 0.03 -14.43 13.66
C GLN A 38 1.39 -14.72 14.30
N GLU A 39 2.45 -14.77 13.52
CA GLU A 39 3.80 -15.08 13.98
C GLU A 39 4.89 -14.21 13.34
N VAL A 40 5.95 -13.87 14.07
CA VAL A 40 7.16 -13.25 13.49
C VAL A 40 8.00 -14.33 12.82
N CYS A 41 8.51 -14.11 11.60
CA CYS A 41 9.46 -15.01 10.95
C CYS A 41 10.82 -14.32 10.79
N VAL A 42 11.86 -14.89 11.40
CA VAL A 42 13.20 -14.29 11.42
C VAL A 42 14.08 -14.71 10.23
N GLU A 43 13.69 -15.72 9.46
CA GLU A 43 14.52 -16.34 8.42
C GLU A 43 15.05 -15.33 7.39
N ARG A 44 14.15 -14.55 6.77
CA ARG A 44 14.53 -13.52 5.80
C ARG A 44 15.54 -12.55 6.40
N ALA A 45 15.27 -12.05 7.59
CA ALA A 45 16.10 -11.03 8.23
C ALA A 45 17.50 -11.57 8.59
N LEU A 46 17.58 -12.82 9.04
CA LEU A 46 18.86 -13.47 9.35
C LEU A 46 19.69 -13.74 8.10
N LEU A 47 19.09 -14.32 7.05
CA LEU A 47 19.76 -14.54 5.76
C LEU A 47 20.22 -13.22 5.14
N PHE A 48 19.35 -12.21 5.14
CA PHE A 48 19.69 -10.89 4.63
C PHE A 48 20.85 -10.27 5.41
N THR A 49 20.85 -10.37 6.74
CA THR A 49 21.94 -9.91 7.61
C THR A 49 23.25 -10.66 7.36
N GLU A 50 23.20 -11.97 7.11
CA GLU A 50 24.38 -12.77 6.77
C GLU A 50 25.08 -12.24 5.51
N SER A 51 24.32 -12.02 4.43
CA SER A 51 24.86 -11.42 3.20
C SER A 51 25.37 -10.00 3.44
N MET A 52 24.64 -9.20 4.21
CA MET A 52 25.05 -7.82 4.52
C MET A 52 26.36 -7.77 5.30
N LYS A 53 26.60 -8.69 6.25
CA LYS A 53 27.88 -8.79 6.96
C LYS A 53 29.05 -9.09 6.01
N ALA A 54 28.81 -9.92 4.98
CA ALA A 54 29.85 -10.30 4.02
C ALA A 54 30.16 -9.20 2.98
N HIS A 55 29.20 -8.31 2.70
CA HIS A 55 29.26 -7.38 1.57
C HIS A 55 28.99 -5.91 1.95
N TRP A 56 29.08 -5.54 3.24
CA TRP A 56 28.67 -4.21 3.72
C TRP A 56 29.37 -3.04 3.01
N ASP A 57 30.67 -3.21 2.73
CA ASP A 57 31.52 -2.19 2.13
C ASP A 57 31.39 -2.10 0.60
N GLU A 58 30.59 -2.98 -0.02
CA GLU A 58 30.24 -2.87 -1.44
C GLU A 58 29.21 -1.77 -1.68
N HIS A 59 29.09 -1.32 -2.94
CA HIS A 59 28.09 -0.33 -3.33
C HIS A 59 26.66 -0.81 -2.95
N PRO A 60 25.76 0.08 -2.50
CA PRO A 60 24.39 -0.26 -2.10
C PRO A 60 23.63 -1.14 -3.09
N LEU A 61 23.67 -0.83 -4.39
CA LEU A 61 23.06 -1.66 -5.45
C LEU A 61 23.59 -3.11 -5.43
N THR A 62 24.89 -3.27 -5.26
CA THR A 62 25.55 -4.59 -5.27
C THR A 62 25.22 -5.37 -4.02
N ARG A 63 25.37 -4.79 -2.82
CA ARG A 63 25.08 -5.52 -1.57
C ARG A 63 23.59 -5.85 -1.41
N MET A 64 22.67 -4.99 -1.87
CA MET A 64 21.23 -5.28 -1.84
C MET A 64 20.86 -6.43 -2.79
N SER A 65 21.37 -6.42 -4.03
CA SER A 65 21.10 -7.52 -4.97
C SER A 65 21.73 -8.84 -4.55
N ARG A 66 22.94 -8.83 -3.95
CA ARG A 66 23.55 -10.02 -3.32
C ARG A 66 22.74 -10.53 -2.15
N ALA A 67 22.21 -9.63 -1.31
CA ALA A 67 21.38 -10.03 -0.18
C ALA A 67 20.07 -10.67 -0.63
N LEU A 68 19.42 -10.13 -1.67
CA LEU A 68 18.24 -10.78 -2.28
C LEU A 68 18.60 -12.14 -2.88
N GLU A 69 19.71 -12.23 -3.62
CA GLU A 69 20.22 -13.50 -4.17
C GLU A 69 20.42 -14.55 -3.08
N HIS A 70 21.08 -14.18 -1.99
CA HIS A 70 21.32 -15.06 -0.85
C HIS A 70 20.01 -15.48 -0.16
N VAL A 71 19.08 -14.55 0.06
CA VAL A 71 17.77 -14.85 0.65
C VAL A 71 17.02 -15.84 -0.22
N LEU A 72 16.83 -15.56 -1.51
CA LEU A 72 16.05 -16.39 -2.43
C LEU A 72 16.69 -17.77 -2.69
N SER A 73 18.01 -17.86 -2.61
CA SER A 73 18.73 -19.14 -2.77
C SER A 73 18.64 -20.04 -1.55
N ASN A 74 18.48 -19.47 -0.35
CA ASN A 74 18.60 -20.21 0.91
C ASN A 74 17.30 -20.32 1.72
N MET A 75 16.37 -19.37 1.60
CA MET A 75 15.11 -19.40 2.36
C MET A 75 14.31 -20.67 2.08
N ALA A 76 13.53 -21.15 3.05
CA ALA A 76 12.77 -22.37 2.89
C ALA A 76 11.71 -22.26 1.77
N VAL A 77 11.65 -23.29 0.92
CA VAL A 77 10.57 -23.46 -0.06
C VAL A 77 9.56 -24.49 0.45
N THR A 78 8.31 -24.05 0.62
CA THR A 78 7.24 -24.86 1.22
C THR A 78 6.06 -24.96 0.26
N ILE A 79 5.64 -26.18 -0.04
CA ILE A 79 4.38 -26.47 -0.73
C ILE A 79 3.50 -27.15 0.31
N ARG A 80 2.39 -26.50 0.67
CA ARG A 80 1.46 -27.02 1.67
C ARG A 80 0.40 -27.88 1.00
N ASP A 81 -0.28 -28.68 1.81
CA ASP A 81 -1.41 -29.49 1.36
C ASP A 81 -2.45 -28.60 0.67
N ASP A 82 -3.11 -29.16 -0.34
CA ASP A 82 -4.13 -28.50 -1.18
C ASP A 82 -3.67 -27.32 -2.05
N GLU A 83 -2.43 -26.85 -1.96
CA GLU A 83 -1.96 -25.73 -2.80
C GLU A 83 -1.77 -26.15 -4.27
N LEU A 84 -2.24 -25.31 -5.21
CA LEU A 84 -1.91 -25.35 -6.64
C LEU A 84 -1.12 -24.12 -7.11
N ILE A 85 -1.32 -22.99 -6.43
CA ILE A 85 -0.47 -21.79 -6.53
C ILE A 85 0.47 -21.82 -5.33
N VAL A 86 1.77 -21.82 -5.59
CA VAL A 86 2.83 -22.03 -4.59
C VAL A 86 3.75 -20.83 -4.48
N GLY A 87 4.52 -20.79 -3.39
CA GLY A 87 5.32 -19.63 -3.01
C GLY A 87 4.93 -19.19 -1.60
N CYS A 88 5.91 -19.01 -0.74
CA CYS A 88 5.72 -18.56 0.63
C CYS A 88 6.72 -17.45 0.92
N ARG A 89 6.26 -16.37 1.55
CA ARG A 89 7.13 -15.27 1.99
C ARG A 89 7.95 -15.65 3.22
N THR A 90 7.44 -16.60 4.02
CA THR A 90 8.03 -17.04 5.28
C THR A 90 7.84 -18.54 5.48
N THR A 91 8.58 -19.11 6.45
CA THR A 91 8.39 -20.51 6.91
C THR A 91 7.06 -20.74 7.62
N LYS A 92 6.39 -19.67 8.07
CA LYS A 92 5.15 -19.71 8.84
C LYS A 92 3.96 -19.40 7.93
N LEU A 93 2.78 -19.96 8.21
CA LEU A 93 1.62 -19.77 7.33
C LEU A 93 1.13 -18.30 7.34
N LYS A 94 0.95 -17.75 8.54
CA LYS A 94 0.72 -16.33 8.76
C LYS A 94 1.94 -15.78 9.50
N GLY A 95 3.05 -15.72 8.77
CA GLY A 95 4.34 -15.18 9.25
C GLY A 95 4.70 -13.79 8.70
N ALA A 96 5.12 -12.88 9.56
CA ALA A 96 5.61 -11.55 9.18
C ALA A 96 7.17 -11.54 9.19
N PRO A 97 7.83 -11.30 8.04
CA PRO A 97 9.27 -11.12 8.01
C PRO A 97 9.69 -9.77 8.60
N LEU A 98 10.95 -9.67 9.04
CA LEU A 98 11.54 -8.43 9.56
C LEU A 98 12.49 -7.79 8.54
N PHE A 99 12.52 -6.45 8.54
CA PHE A 99 13.27 -5.62 7.57
C PHE A 99 14.20 -4.63 8.29
N PRO A 100 15.23 -5.15 8.98
CA PRO A 100 16.08 -4.35 9.86
C PRO A 100 16.88 -3.26 9.14
N GLU A 101 17.11 -3.41 7.83
CA GLU A 101 17.81 -2.43 7.01
C GLU A 101 17.10 -1.07 6.95
N ASN A 102 15.78 -1.06 7.10
CA ASN A 102 15.02 0.18 7.12
C ASN A 102 14.93 0.74 8.55
N LYS A 103 14.47 -0.09 9.49
CA LYS A 103 14.22 0.33 10.86
C LYS A 103 14.42 -0.82 11.86
N CYS A 104 15.41 -0.70 12.74
CA CYS A 104 15.80 -1.78 13.67
C CYS A 104 15.47 -1.48 15.14
N ARG A 105 15.32 -0.21 15.54
CA ARG A 105 15.09 0.17 16.95
C ARG A 105 13.79 -0.39 17.52
N TRP A 106 12.71 -0.35 16.75
CA TRP A 106 11.43 -0.89 17.19
C TRP A 106 11.47 -2.42 17.35
N ILE A 107 12.25 -3.13 16.51
CA ILE A 107 12.47 -4.58 16.62
C ILE A 107 13.16 -4.90 17.95
N GLU A 108 14.17 -4.12 18.32
CA GLU A 108 14.86 -4.26 19.61
C GLU A 108 13.91 -3.99 20.79
N GLY A 109 13.14 -2.89 20.72
CA GLY A 109 12.18 -2.51 21.76
C GLY A 109 11.06 -3.54 21.97
N ASP A 110 10.62 -4.20 20.90
CA ASP A 110 9.50 -5.16 20.95
C ASP A 110 9.91 -6.62 21.05
N LEU A 111 11.21 -6.92 21.08
CA LEU A 111 11.74 -8.28 21.08
C LEU A 111 11.10 -9.18 22.16
N GLU A 112 10.86 -8.61 23.35
CA GLU A 112 10.24 -9.32 24.48
C GLU A 112 8.72 -9.14 24.58
N ASN A 113 8.11 -8.38 23.68
CA ASN A 113 6.73 -7.93 23.77
C ASN A 113 5.84 -8.38 22.61
N PHE A 114 6.38 -8.85 21.48
CA PHE A 114 5.60 -9.33 20.33
C PHE A 114 4.41 -10.21 20.70
N ASP A 115 4.63 -11.20 21.58
CA ASP A 115 3.63 -12.17 22.02
C ASP A 115 2.76 -11.70 23.19
N LYS A 116 3.02 -10.49 23.71
CA LYS A 116 2.33 -9.87 24.84
C LYS A 116 1.48 -8.65 24.44
N ARG A 117 1.62 -8.17 23.19
CA ARG A 117 0.86 -7.01 22.70
C ARG A 117 -0.65 -7.25 22.79
N ILE A 118 -1.38 -6.19 23.13
CA ILE A 118 -2.86 -6.18 23.14
C ILE A 118 -3.38 -6.15 21.71
N LEU A 119 -2.78 -5.29 20.89
CA LEU A 119 -3.08 -5.16 19.46
C LEU A 119 -2.03 -5.91 18.65
N GLN A 120 -2.47 -6.68 17.66
CA GLN A 120 -1.61 -7.46 16.78
C GLN A 120 -0.58 -8.32 17.54
N ARG A 121 -1.08 -9.22 18.39
CA ARG A 121 -0.24 -10.21 19.08
C ARG A 121 0.41 -11.14 18.05
N ALA A 122 1.74 -11.14 17.98
CA ALA A 122 2.51 -11.99 17.08
C ALA A 122 3.39 -12.97 17.87
N LEU A 123 3.23 -14.27 17.64
CA LEU A 123 4.04 -15.28 18.33
C LEU A 123 5.47 -15.30 17.77
N ILE A 124 6.44 -15.46 18.66
CA ILE A 124 7.86 -15.62 18.32
C ILE A 124 8.49 -16.60 19.30
N ARG A 125 9.34 -17.50 18.82
CA ARG A 125 9.99 -18.52 19.66
C ARG A 125 11.23 -17.94 20.36
N GLU A 126 11.59 -18.49 21.51
CA GLU A 126 12.75 -18.01 22.29
C GLU A 126 14.08 -18.13 21.53
N ASP A 127 14.28 -19.20 20.75
CA ASP A 127 15.47 -19.35 19.91
C ASP A 127 15.52 -18.34 18.75
N GLU A 128 14.34 -17.95 18.22
CA GLU A 128 14.25 -16.86 17.24
C GLU A 128 14.61 -15.51 17.88
N LYS A 129 14.15 -15.23 19.09
CA LYS A 129 14.55 -14.02 19.84
C LYS A 129 16.05 -13.98 20.11
N ASP A 130 16.63 -15.10 20.53
CA ASP A 130 18.07 -15.21 20.78
C ASP A 130 18.90 -15.00 19.51
N ALA A 131 18.43 -15.54 18.38
CA ALA A 131 19.06 -15.30 17.08
C ALA A 131 19.03 -13.82 16.70
N LEU A 132 17.89 -13.12 16.89
CA LEU A 132 17.81 -11.68 16.64
C LEU A 132 18.79 -10.90 17.53
N ARG A 133 18.81 -11.19 18.83
CA ARG A 133 19.67 -10.52 19.81
C ARG A 133 21.16 -10.67 19.51
N ARG A 134 21.57 -11.86 19.06
CA ARG A 134 22.98 -12.19 18.85
C ARG A 134 23.47 -11.87 17.45
N GLU A 135 22.68 -12.21 16.45
CA GLU A 135 23.14 -12.20 15.06
C GLU A 135 22.70 -10.94 14.29
N LEU A 136 21.56 -10.35 14.65
CA LEU A 136 20.93 -9.28 13.86
C LEU A 136 21.11 -7.90 14.49
N LEU A 137 20.58 -7.67 15.70
CA LEU A 137 20.53 -6.34 16.31
C LEU A 137 21.90 -5.65 16.43
N PRO A 138 22.99 -6.34 16.85
CA PRO A 138 24.30 -5.68 16.97
C PRO A 138 24.88 -5.21 15.64
N PHE A 139 24.58 -5.89 14.53
CA PHE A 139 25.09 -5.52 13.21
C PHE A 139 24.41 -4.26 12.69
N TRP A 140 23.08 -4.16 12.83
CA TRP A 140 22.28 -3.09 12.24
C TRP A 140 22.35 -1.75 12.97
N LYS A 141 22.92 -1.72 14.18
CA LYS A 141 23.14 -0.47 14.91
C LYS A 141 24.04 0.50 14.11
N GLY A 142 23.53 1.70 13.85
CA GLY A 142 24.18 2.75 13.05
C GLY A 142 24.20 2.45 11.55
N LYS A 143 23.33 1.58 11.04
CA LYS A 143 23.33 1.09 9.65
C LYS A 143 21.97 1.16 8.96
N THR A 144 20.95 1.63 9.65
CA THR A 144 19.58 1.65 9.13
C THR A 144 19.25 2.93 8.37
N VAL A 145 18.22 2.88 7.52
CA VAL A 145 17.65 4.09 6.89
C VAL A 145 17.18 5.08 7.94
N GLU A 146 16.53 4.62 9.02
CA GLU A 146 16.06 5.46 10.12
C GLU A 146 17.20 6.26 10.78
N GLU A 147 18.30 5.60 11.15
CA GLU A 147 19.44 6.28 11.76
C GLU A 147 20.09 7.27 10.79
N ARG A 148 20.20 6.89 9.51
CA ARG A 148 20.74 7.79 8.48
C ARG A 148 19.86 9.02 8.24
N MET A 149 18.54 8.83 8.29
CA MET A 149 17.56 9.90 8.16
C MET A 149 17.71 10.88 9.33
N GLU A 150 17.77 10.39 10.58
CA GLU A 150 17.93 11.24 11.76
C GLU A 150 19.24 12.03 11.75
N GLU A 151 20.35 11.45 11.28
CA GLU A 151 21.62 12.15 11.13
C GLU A 151 21.56 13.33 10.15
N LEU A 152 20.74 13.21 9.10
CA LEU A 152 20.67 14.17 8.00
C LEU A 152 19.49 15.15 8.12
N MET A 153 18.50 14.84 8.94
CA MET A 153 17.27 15.62 9.04
C MET A 153 17.57 16.99 9.69
N PRO A 154 17.11 18.11 9.10
CA PRO A 154 17.19 19.41 9.74
C PRO A 154 16.47 19.40 11.10
N ALA A 155 17.07 20.04 12.10
CA ALA A 155 16.55 20.05 13.48
C ALA A 155 15.14 20.68 13.57
N ASP A 156 14.87 21.72 12.76
CA ASP A 156 13.55 22.36 12.69
C ASP A 156 12.49 21.41 12.11
N VAL A 157 12.85 20.55 11.17
CA VAL A 157 11.94 19.55 10.62
C VAL A 157 11.64 18.45 11.64
N LEU A 158 12.65 17.97 12.38
CA LEU A 158 12.46 17.00 13.46
C LEU A 158 11.52 17.54 14.55
N GLU A 159 11.71 18.79 14.96
CA GLU A 159 10.87 19.44 15.95
C GLU A 159 9.40 19.49 15.50
N ASP A 160 9.13 19.77 14.22
CA ASP A 160 7.77 19.79 13.69
C ASP A 160 7.15 18.39 13.50
N MET A 161 7.98 17.37 13.23
CA MET A 161 7.55 15.97 13.23
C MET A 161 7.15 15.51 14.63
N ASP A 162 7.87 15.92 15.68
CA ASP A 162 7.57 15.60 17.09
C ASP A 162 6.23 16.19 17.55
N LYS A 163 5.80 17.31 16.94
CA LYS A 163 4.47 17.92 17.16
C LYS A 163 3.33 17.16 16.47
N TYR A 164 3.64 16.09 15.73
CA TYR A 164 2.69 15.23 15.02
C TYR A 164 1.81 15.96 13.98
N ILE A 165 2.32 17.07 13.45
CA ILE A 165 1.66 17.85 12.39
C ILE A 165 1.72 17.10 11.07
N PHE A 166 2.84 16.43 10.81
CA PHE A 166 2.99 15.48 9.74
C PHE A 166 3.89 14.32 10.16
N THR A 167 3.74 13.17 9.50
CA THR A 167 4.65 12.04 9.65
C THR A 167 4.89 11.37 8.31
N MET A 168 6.10 10.81 8.17
CA MET A 168 6.56 10.06 7.00
C MET A 168 7.17 8.70 7.38
N MET A 169 7.03 8.30 8.65
CA MET A 169 7.73 7.13 9.20
C MET A 169 7.19 5.80 8.68
N LEU A 170 5.95 5.77 8.19
CA LEU A 170 5.38 4.57 7.59
C LEU A 170 6.10 4.16 6.31
N GLU A 171 6.59 5.11 5.53
CA GLU A 171 7.27 4.85 4.25
C GLU A 171 8.54 4.00 4.45
N ILE A 172 9.18 4.08 5.62
CA ILE A 172 10.42 3.36 5.92
C ILE A 172 10.28 2.23 6.93
N THR A 173 9.07 1.89 7.39
CA THR A 173 8.98 0.82 8.42
C THR A 173 9.40 -0.54 7.86
N TYR A 174 9.00 -0.87 6.63
CA TYR A 174 9.33 -2.15 5.98
C TYR A 174 10.07 -2.01 4.64
N GLY A 175 10.26 -0.79 4.16
CA GLY A 175 10.85 -0.49 2.87
C GLY A 175 9.81 0.02 1.86
N ILE A 176 10.25 0.20 0.62
CA ILE A 176 9.44 0.79 -0.45
C ILE A 176 8.24 -0.09 -0.86
N GLY A 177 7.14 0.55 -1.23
CA GLY A 177 5.93 -0.10 -1.72
C GLY A 177 5.14 0.83 -2.62
N HIS A 178 3.81 0.73 -2.60
CA HIS A 178 2.93 1.64 -3.35
C HIS A 178 3.20 1.72 -4.87
N PHE A 179 3.35 0.56 -5.52
CA PHE A 179 3.44 0.45 -6.97
C PHE A 179 2.70 -0.79 -7.48
N THR A 180 2.45 -0.79 -8.79
CA THR A 180 2.08 -2.00 -9.54
C THR A 180 3.23 -2.40 -10.45
N MET A 181 3.32 -3.68 -10.78
CA MET A 181 4.34 -4.20 -11.69
C MET A 181 3.79 -4.42 -13.08
N ASP A 182 4.68 -4.39 -14.07
CA ASP A 182 4.42 -4.77 -15.46
C ASP A 182 4.44 -6.30 -15.59
N HIS A 183 3.45 -6.94 -14.95
CA HIS A 183 3.25 -8.39 -15.04
C HIS A 183 3.08 -8.82 -16.50
N SER A 184 2.39 -8.03 -17.33
CA SER A 184 2.15 -8.33 -18.75
C SER A 184 3.46 -8.52 -19.52
N ARG A 185 4.50 -7.72 -19.25
CA ARG A 185 5.84 -7.93 -19.84
C ARG A 185 6.44 -9.26 -19.42
N VAL A 186 6.42 -9.58 -18.11
CA VAL A 186 6.98 -10.85 -17.62
C VAL A 186 6.25 -12.04 -18.21
N LEU A 187 4.92 -12.01 -18.26
CA LEU A 187 4.12 -13.10 -18.81
C LEU A 187 4.42 -13.34 -20.30
N ARG A 188 4.62 -12.27 -21.08
CA ARG A 188 4.87 -12.34 -22.52
C ARG A 188 6.31 -12.70 -22.88
N GLU A 189 7.29 -12.21 -22.13
CA GLU A 189 8.71 -12.30 -22.49
C GLU A 189 9.49 -13.31 -21.62
N GLY A 190 9.09 -13.49 -20.36
CA GLY A 190 9.85 -14.22 -19.34
C GLY A 190 11.09 -13.45 -18.87
N LEU A 191 11.52 -13.71 -17.63
CA LEU A 191 12.72 -13.08 -17.06
C LEU A 191 13.98 -13.35 -17.89
N ARG A 192 14.06 -14.49 -18.59
CA ARG A 192 15.20 -14.82 -19.45
C ARG A 192 15.43 -13.77 -20.55
N ALA A 193 14.36 -13.28 -21.17
CA ALA A 193 14.44 -12.25 -22.20
C ALA A 193 14.74 -10.88 -21.61
N ILE A 194 14.13 -10.54 -20.46
CA ILE A 194 14.36 -9.27 -19.76
C ILE A 194 15.82 -9.17 -19.26
N ILE A 195 16.38 -10.27 -18.74
CA ILE A 195 17.80 -10.38 -18.38
C ILE A 195 18.68 -10.15 -19.61
N ALA A 196 18.33 -10.72 -20.76
CA ALA A 196 19.10 -10.53 -21.99
C ALA A 196 19.08 -9.07 -22.48
N ASP A 197 17.93 -8.40 -22.38
CA ASP A 197 17.80 -6.96 -22.65
C ASP A 197 18.69 -6.13 -21.70
N ALA A 198 18.61 -6.37 -20.39
CA ALA A 198 19.46 -5.69 -19.41
C ALA A 198 20.97 -5.94 -19.66
N ARG A 199 21.36 -7.17 -20.00
CA ARG A 199 22.75 -7.52 -20.36
C ARG A 199 23.20 -6.77 -21.62
N SER A 200 22.37 -6.72 -22.66
CA SER A 200 22.70 -5.98 -23.88
C SER A 200 22.90 -4.49 -23.61
N ARG A 201 22.08 -3.89 -22.74
CA ARG A 201 22.23 -2.49 -22.32
C ARG A 201 23.52 -2.25 -21.53
N TYR A 202 23.86 -3.15 -20.61
CA TYR A 202 25.12 -3.11 -19.87
C TYR A 202 26.34 -3.22 -20.81
N GLU A 203 26.30 -4.14 -21.77
CA GLU A 203 27.35 -4.32 -22.76
C GLU A 203 27.47 -3.13 -23.74
N ALA A 204 26.40 -2.36 -23.94
CA ALA A 204 26.43 -1.14 -24.74
C ALA A 204 27.07 0.06 -24.02
N LEU A 205 27.21 0.02 -22.70
CA LEU A 205 27.85 1.09 -21.92
C LEU A 205 29.35 1.19 -22.23
N ASP A 206 29.89 2.40 -22.19
CA ASP A 206 31.33 2.61 -22.21
C ASP A 206 32.00 2.18 -20.87
N ALA A 207 33.34 2.13 -20.85
CA ALA A 207 34.06 1.67 -19.66
C ALA A 207 33.76 2.51 -18.41
N SER A 208 33.61 3.82 -18.54
CA SER A 208 33.33 4.71 -17.42
C SER A 208 31.88 4.58 -16.90
N GLU A 209 30.91 4.41 -17.81
CA GLU A 209 29.52 4.16 -17.45
C GLU A 209 29.34 2.79 -16.77
N ARG A 210 30.12 1.76 -17.18
CA ARG A 210 30.10 0.44 -16.55
C ARG A 210 30.63 0.45 -15.12
N GLU A 211 31.63 1.29 -14.84
CA GLU A 211 32.20 1.45 -13.50
C GLU A 211 31.32 2.33 -12.59
N GLY A 212 30.43 3.15 -13.16
CA GLY A 212 29.51 4.01 -12.42
C GLY A 212 28.17 3.35 -12.05
N ASP A 213 27.30 4.13 -11.40
CA ASP A 213 25.98 3.72 -10.89
C ASP A 213 25.11 3.00 -11.93
N LYS A 214 25.20 3.41 -13.20
CA LYS A 214 24.42 2.84 -14.31
C LYS A 214 24.82 1.40 -14.60
N GLY A 215 26.13 1.12 -14.64
CA GLY A 215 26.65 -0.24 -14.77
C GLY A 215 26.31 -1.11 -13.57
N LEU A 216 26.50 -0.56 -12.36
CA LEU A 216 26.16 -1.24 -11.10
C LEU A 216 24.66 -1.56 -11.01
N PHE A 217 23.79 -0.68 -11.51
CA PHE A 217 22.35 -0.90 -11.55
C PHE A 217 22.00 -2.09 -12.45
N TYR A 218 22.54 -2.15 -13.67
CA TYR A 218 22.26 -3.28 -14.55
C TYR A 218 22.78 -4.61 -13.97
N ASP A 219 23.99 -4.63 -13.41
CA ASP A 219 24.51 -5.85 -12.76
C ASP A 219 23.60 -6.32 -11.62
N ALA A 220 23.17 -5.38 -10.76
CA ALA A 220 22.29 -5.65 -9.65
C ALA A 220 20.90 -6.14 -10.10
N ALA A 221 20.32 -5.53 -11.15
CA ALA A 221 19.06 -5.92 -11.75
C ALA A 221 19.13 -7.34 -12.34
N ILE A 222 20.18 -7.63 -13.10
CA ILE A 222 20.43 -8.95 -13.69
C ILE A 222 20.53 -10.02 -12.60
N ARG A 223 21.38 -9.80 -11.58
CA ARG A 223 21.57 -10.72 -10.45
C ARG A 223 20.25 -11.01 -9.74
N SER A 224 19.46 -9.97 -9.51
CA SER A 224 18.18 -10.08 -8.81
C SER A 224 17.15 -10.89 -9.61
N MET A 225 17.08 -10.70 -10.93
CA MET A 225 16.22 -11.51 -11.80
C MET A 225 16.70 -12.97 -11.92
N GLU A 226 18.02 -13.21 -11.90
CA GLU A 226 18.57 -14.58 -11.88
C GLU A 226 18.28 -15.31 -10.56
N ALA A 227 18.31 -14.59 -9.44
CA ALA A 227 17.87 -15.11 -8.15
C ALA A 227 16.38 -15.47 -8.14
N ALA A 228 15.53 -14.66 -8.78
CA ALA A 228 14.10 -14.96 -8.94
C ALA A 228 13.85 -16.26 -9.74
N VAL A 229 14.61 -16.47 -10.82
CA VAL A 229 14.58 -17.74 -11.58
C VAL A 229 15.01 -18.92 -10.70
N THR A 230 16.07 -18.75 -9.92
CA THR A 230 16.56 -19.78 -9.00
C THR A 230 15.50 -20.14 -7.95
N PHE A 231 14.83 -19.14 -7.37
CA PHE A 231 13.74 -19.36 -6.42
C PHE A 231 12.60 -20.21 -7.01
N ALA A 232 12.13 -19.89 -8.22
CA ALA A 232 11.07 -20.66 -8.87
C ALA A 232 11.49 -22.11 -9.16
N ARG A 233 12.73 -22.33 -9.61
CA ARG A 233 13.28 -23.68 -9.86
C ARG A 233 13.33 -24.52 -8.58
N ARG A 234 13.63 -23.93 -7.43
CA ARG A 234 13.60 -24.63 -6.12
C ARG A 234 12.19 -25.12 -5.77
N TYR A 235 11.13 -24.38 -6.14
CA TYR A 235 9.75 -24.87 -6.02
C TYR A 235 9.45 -26.02 -6.98
N ALA A 236 9.97 -25.97 -8.21
CA ALA A 236 9.82 -27.07 -9.16
C ALA A 236 10.47 -28.37 -8.64
N GLU A 237 11.70 -28.28 -8.14
CA GLU A 237 12.43 -29.40 -7.53
C GLU A 237 11.71 -29.95 -6.30
N LYS A 238 11.20 -29.06 -5.44
CA LYS A 238 10.42 -29.44 -4.26
C LYS A 238 9.15 -30.19 -4.64
N ALA A 239 8.42 -29.70 -5.64
CA ALA A 239 7.19 -30.32 -6.12
C ALA A 239 7.46 -31.71 -6.71
N ALA A 240 8.52 -31.85 -7.52
CA ALA A 240 8.93 -33.15 -8.07
C ALA A 240 9.28 -34.15 -6.96
N ALA A 241 10.08 -33.75 -5.97
CA ALA A 241 10.46 -34.61 -4.84
C ALA A 241 9.27 -34.99 -3.94
N MET A 242 8.24 -34.14 -3.85
CA MET A 242 6.99 -34.45 -3.16
C MET A 242 6.14 -35.42 -3.98
N ALA A 243 6.02 -35.22 -5.29
CA ALA A 243 5.23 -36.08 -6.18
C ALA A 243 5.73 -37.54 -6.14
N GLU A 244 7.04 -37.76 -6.12
CA GLU A 244 7.65 -39.11 -6.03
C GLU A 244 7.25 -39.90 -4.76
N LYS A 245 6.91 -39.18 -3.69
CA LYS A 245 6.57 -39.76 -2.38
C LYS A 245 5.06 -39.76 -2.11
N GLU A 246 4.29 -39.10 -2.97
CA GLU A 246 2.85 -38.96 -2.81
C GLU A 246 2.14 -40.27 -3.16
N LYS A 247 1.19 -40.66 -2.31
CA LYS A 247 0.42 -41.89 -2.44
C LYS A 247 -0.94 -41.65 -3.08
N ASP A 248 -1.50 -40.45 -2.94
CA ASP A 248 -2.73 -40.06 -3.63
C ASP A 248 -2.41 -39.71 -5.09
N PRO A 249 -2.91 -40.47 -6.08
CA PRO A 249 -2.63 -40.21 -7.49
C PRO A 249 -3.10 -38.82 -7.95
N VAL A 250 -4.17 -38.28 -7.38
CA VAL A 250 -4.68 -36.95 -7.74
C VAL A 250 -3.70 -35.88 -7.25
N ARG A 251 -3.26 -35.97 -5.99
CA ARG A 251 -2.28 -35.03 -5.44
C ARG A 251 -0.91 -35.17 -6.13
N ALA A 252 -0.50 -36.38 -6.50
CA ALA A 252 0.73 -36.60 -7.26
C ALA A 252 0.68 -35.89 -8.62
N GLU A 253 -0.44 -35.97 -9.34
CA GLU A 253 -0.65 -35.26 -10.60
C GLU A 253 -0.61 -33.73 -10.42
N GLU A 254 -1.23 -33.20 -9.37
CA GLU A 254 -1.15 -31.78 -9.01
C GLU A 254 0.29 -31.34 -8.72
N LEU A 255 1.05 -32.12 -7.95
CA LEU A 255 2.45 -31.83 -7.65
C LEU A 255 3.33 -31.88 -8.91
N HIS A 256 3.06 -32.82 -9.82
CA HIS A 256 3.71 -32.83 -11.13
C HIS A 256 3.33 -31.59 -11.96
N ALA A 257 2.08 -31.14 -11.90
CA ALA A 257 1.65 -29.92 -12.57
C ALA A 257 2.35 -28.68 -12.00
N ILE A 258 2.43 -28.54 -10.67
CA ILE A 258 3.20 -27.49 -9.99
C ILE A 258 4.66 -27.53 -10.43
N GLY A 259 5.27 -28.72 -10.46
CA GLY A 259 6.64 -28.92 -10.94
C GLY A 259 6.85 -28.40 -12.36
N ARG A 260 5.95 -28.75 -13.30
CA ARG A 260 5.99 -28.26 -14.68
C ARG A 260 5.84 -26.74 -14.75
N VAL A 261 4.84 -26.19 -14.06
CA VAL A 261 4.57 -24.74 -14.04
C VAL A 261 5.78 -23.97 -13.51
N CYS A 262 6.27 -24.30 -12.31
CA CYS A 262 7.39 -23.61 -11.67
C CYS A 262 8.73 -23.82 -12.41
N SER A 263 8.88 -24.91 -13.19
CA SER A 263 10.07 -25.10 -14.03
C SER A 263 10.10 -24.16 -15.23
N ARG A 264 8.94 -23.60 -15.62
CA ARG A 264 8.79 -22.71 -16.76
C ARG A 264 8.75 -21.24 -16.35
N VAL A 265 7.86 -20.88 -15.42
CA VAL A 265 7.64 -19.49 -15.02
C VAL A 265 8.30 -19.16 -13.68
N PRO A 266 8.84 -17.93 -13.50
CA PRO A 266 8.77 -16.78 -14.40
C PRO A 266 9.93 -16.67 -15.40
N GLU A 267 10.78 -17.70 -15.53
CA GLU A 267 11.96 -17.66 -16.40
C GLU A 267 11.58 -17.48 -17.89
N HIS A 268 10.58 -18.23 -18.34
CA HIS A 268 10.09 -18.24 -19.71
C HIS A 268 8.67 -17.64 -19.78
N PRO A 269 8.21 -17.22 -20.97
CA PRO A 269 6.84 -16.75 -21.16
C PRO A 269 5.82 -17.76 -20.65
N ALA A 270 4.75 -17.29 -20.02
CA ALA A 270 3.60 -18.14 -19.72
C ALA A 270 2.98 -18.65 -21.02
N SER A 271 2.46 -19.87 -21.00
CA SER A 271 1.80 -20.54 -22.13
C SER A 271 0.47 -21.18 -21.78
N SER A 272 0.06 -21.07 -20.51
CA SER A 272 -1.26 -21.45 -20.00
C SER A 272 -1.71 -20.47 -18.92
N PHE A 273 -2.99 -20.50 -18.58
CA PHE A 273 -3.57 -19.69 -17.53
C PHE A 273 -2.97 -20.01 -16.16
N HIS A 274 -2.70 -21.29 -15.85
CA HIS A 274 -2.05 -21.67 -14.58
C HIS A 274 -0.64 -21.10 -14.49
N GLU A 275 0.14 -21.18 -15.58
CA GLU A 275 1.45 -20.54 -15.66
C GLU A 275 1.37 -19.02 -15.47
N ALA A 276 0.37 -18.37 -16.07
CA ALA A 276 0.20 -16.93 -15.93
C ALA A 276 -0.11 -16.52 -14.48
N VAL A 277 -1.05 -17.20 -13.82
CA VAL A 277 -1.40 -16.93 -12.42
C VAL A 277 -0.20 -17.19 -11.49
N GLN A 278 0.52 -18.30 -11.67
CA GLN A 278 1.71 -18.61 -10.86
C GLN A 278 2.85 -17.60 -11.09
N SER A 279 3.07 -17.18 -12.33
CA SER A 279 4.10 -16.18 -12.66
C SER A 279 3.78 -14.83 -12.04
N VAL A 280 2.53 -14.36 -12.14
CA VAL A 280 2.07 -13.13 -11.46
C VAL A 280 2.34 -13.23 -9.96
N TYR A 281 1.96 -14.35 -9.33
CA TYR A 281 2.19 -14.51 -7.90
C TYR A 281 3.67 -14.57 -7.53
N PHE A 282 4.53 -15.24 -8.31
CA PHE A 282 5.98 -15.26 -8.02
C PHE A 282 6.62 -13.88 -8.10
N ILE A 283 6.32 -13.11 -9.13
CA ILE A 283 6.86 -11.75 -9.27
C ILE A 283 6.42 -10.87 -8.09
N HIS A 284 5.13 -10.91 -7.77
CA HIS A 284 4.57 -10.21 -6.61
C HIS A 284 5.20 -10.63 -5.28
N LEU A 285 5.34 -11.94 -5.05
CA LEU A 285 5.93 -12.48 -3.84
C LEU A 285 7.40 -12.07 -3.68
N ILE A 286 8.18 -12.12 -4.75
CA ILE A 286 9.62 -11.80 -4.68
C ILE A 286 9.84 -10.31 -4.42
N SER A 287 9.03 -9.42 -5.02
CA SER A 287 9.08 -8.00 -4.67
C SER A 287 8.76 -7.76 -3.19
N GLN A 288 7.83 -8.54 -2.62
CA GLN A 288 7.50 -8.51 -1.18
C GLN A 288 8.59 -9.16 -0.27
N ILE A 289 9.53 -9.91 -0.83
CA ILE A 289 10.71 -10.47 -0.13
C ILE A 289 11.88 -9.48 -0.18
N GLU A 290 12.09 -8.85 -1.34
CA GLU A 290 13.10 -7.79 -1.53
C GLU A 290 12.80 -6.61 -0.60
N SER A 291 11.61 -6.03 -0.75
CA SER A 291 11.11 -4.94 0.08
C SER A 291 9.88 -5.37 0.84
N GLY A 292 9.80 -4.97 2.10
CA GLY A 292 8.67 -5.29 2.95
C GLY A 292 7.51 -4.31 2.84
N GLY A 293 7.65 -3.29 2.00
CA GLY A 293 6.71 -2.18 1.89
C GLY A 293 5.27 -2.61 1.60
N ASN A 294 4.35 -1.81 2.11
CA ASN A 294 2.92 -2.03 1.93
C ASN A 294 2.47 -1.64 0.51
N SER A 295 1.26 -2.05 0.15
CA SER A 295 0.57 -1.62 -1.08
C SER A 295 1.24 -1.99 -2.41
N ILE A 296 2.24 -2.88 -2.45
CA ILE A 296 2.63 -3.53 -3.73
C ILE A 296 1.40 -4.29 -4.24
N SER A 297 0.93 -3.96 -5.43
CA SER A 297 -0.38 -4.37 -5.92
C SER A 297 -0.31 -5.11 -7.25
N LEU A 298 -1.24 -6.05 -7.44
CA LEU A 298 -1.35 -6.90 -8.62
C LEU A 298 -1.90 -6.11 -9.82
N GLY A 299 -2.80 -5.16 -9.55
CA GLY A 299 -3.34 -4.26 -10.56
C GLY A 299 -4.49 -4.87 -11.36
N ARG A 300 -4.58 -4.56 -12.66
CA ARG A 300 -5.67 -4.98 -13.56
C ARG A 300 -5.58 -6.46 -13.96
N ILE A 301 -5.92 -7.37 -13.05
CA ILE A 301 -5.67 -8.81 -13.26
C ILE A 301 -6.43 -9.39 -14.45
N ASP A 302 -7.62 -8.86 -14.75
CA ASP A 302 -8.44 -9.34 -15.85
C ASP A 302 -7.77 -9.03 -17.19
N HIS A 303 -7.23 -7.83 -17.34
CA HIS A 303 -6.45 -7.46 -18.52
C HIS A 303 -5.10 -8.20 -18.61
N ILE A 304 -4.40 -8.35 -17.47
CA ILE A 304 -3.10 -9.04 -17.42
C ILE A 304 -3.24 -10.52 -17.81
N LEU A 305 -4.32 -11.18 -17.38
CA LEU A 305 -4.52 -12.61 -17.54
C LEU A 305 -5.44 -13.00 -18.70
N ALA A 306 -6.21 -12.05 -19.28
CA ALA A 306 -7.15 -12.30 -20.38
C ALA A 306 -6.53 -13.11 -21.53
N PRO A 307 -5.35 -12.76 -22.08
CA PRO A 307 -4.80 -13.48 -23.23
C PRO A 307 -4.56 -14.98 -22.97
N TYR A 308 -4.24 -15.34 -21.72
CA TYR A 308 -3.98 -16.73 -21.33
C TYR A 308 -5.26 -17.49 -21.00
N TYR A 309 -6.21 -16.81 -20.35
CA TYR A 309 -7.52 -17.38 -20.07
C TYR A 309 -8.29 -17.68 -21.36
N GLU A 310 -8.34 -16.71 -22.27
CA GLU A 310 -9.08 -16.84 -23.52
C GLU A 310 -8.49 -17.94 -24.40
N ALA A 311 -7.16 -17.99 -24.53
CA ALA A 311 -6.48 -19.04 -25.29
C ALA A 311 -6.76 -20.45 -24.74
N ASP A 312 -6.66 -20.64 -23.42
CA ASP A 312 -6.91 -21.94 -22.79
C ASP A 312 -8.40 -22.32 -22.80
N ARG A 313 -9.29 -21.34 -22.61
CA ARG A 313 -10.74 -21.55 -22.73
C ARG A 313 -11.11 -22.01 -24.14
N ASP A 314 -10.59 -21.32 -25.17
CA ASP A 314 -10.88 -21.64 -26.57
C ASP A 314 -10.26 -22.99 -26.99
N ALA A 315 -9.13 -23.36 -26.38
CA ALA A 315 -8.52 -24.69 -26.53
C ALA A 315 -9.23 -25.79 -25.70
N GLY A 316 -10.17 -25.43 -24.82
CA GLY A 316 -10.87 -26.35 -23.93
C GLY A 316 -9.99 -26.93 -22.80
N THR A 317 -8.84 -26.31 -22.50
CA THR A 317 -7.91 -26.75 -21.45
C THR A 317 -8.25 -26.15 -20.09
N VAL A 318 -8.99 -25.03 -20.04
CA VAL A 318 -9.46 -24.39 -18.81
C VAL A 318 -10.96 -24.08 -18.92
N THR A 319 -11.71 -24.36 -17.85
CA THR A 319 -13.10 -23.90 -17.69
C THR A 319 -13.17 -22.64 -16.82
N PRO A 320 -14.25 -21.83 -16.89
CA PRO A 320 -14.44 -20.70 -15.99
C PRO A 320 -14.35 -21.08 -14.51
N GLU A 321 -14.85 -22.26 -14.11
CA GLU A 321 -14.77 -22.75 -12.72
C GLU A 321 -13.34 -23.06 -12.29
N HIS A 322 -12.55 -23.67 -13.18
CA HIS A 322 -11.13 -23.94 -12.92
C HIS A 322 -10.33 -22.65 -12.83
N ALA A 323 -10.59 -21.69 -13.73
CA ALA A 323 -9.96 -20.37 -13.68
C ALA A 323 -10.31 -19.64 -12.38
N ARG A 324 -11.59 -19.68 -11.96
CA ARG A 324 -12.05 -19.12 -10.69
C ARG A 324 -11.33 -19.76 -9.51
N GLU A 325 -11.09 -21.07 -9.54
CA GLU A 325 -10.35 -21.76 -8.49
C GLU A 325 -8.91 -21.24 -8.41
N LEU A 326 -8.17 -21.19 -9.52
CA LEU A 326 -6.79 -20.69 -9.53
C LEU A 326 -6.67 -19.25 -9.03
N LEU A 327 -7.60 -18.35 -9.44
CA LEU A 327 -7.64 -16.98 -8.92
C LEU A 327 -7.98 -16.94 -7.43
N SER A 328 -8.92 -17.76 -6.98
CA SER A 328 -9.27 -17.87 -5.55
C SER A 328 -8.06 -18.32 -4.73
N LEU A 329 -7.27 -19.26 -5.25
CA LEU A 329 -6.04 -19.72 -4.61
C LEU A 329 -4.99 -18.60 -4.57
N MET A 330 -4.76 -17.87 -5.67
CA MET A 330 -3.87 -16.71 -5.67
C MET A 330 -4.30 -15.65 -4.64
N PHE A 331 -5.60 -15.36 -4.53
CA PHE A 331 -6.12 -14.44 -3.52
C PHE A 331 -5.93 -14.96 -2.11
N ILE A 332 -6.07 -16.26 -1.85
CA ILE A 332 -5.71 -16.84 -0.55
C ILE A 332 -4.21 -16.66 -0.28
N LYS A 333 -3.35 -16.84 -1.29
CA LYS A 333 -1.90 -16.64 -1.14
C LYS A 333 -1.51 -15.19 -0.82
N THR A 334 -2.27 -14.18 -1.26
CA THR A 334 -2.02 -12.78 -0.83
C THR A 334 -2.32 -12.56 0.65
N ASN A 335 -3.19 -13.38 1.27
CA ASN A 335 -3.46 -13.33 2.72
C ASN A 335 -2.31 -13.91 3.57
N GLU A 336 -1.36 -14.61 2.97
CA GLU A 336 -0.12 -15.05 3.65
C GLU A 336 0.92 -13.93 3.73
N ILE A 337 0.73 -12.82 3.00
CA ILE A 337 1.62 -11.66 2.98
C ILE A 337 1.06 -10.62 3.96
N TRP A 338 1.68 -10.54 5.13
CA TRP A 338 1.34 -9.58 6.18
C TRP A 338 2.63 -9.12 6.91
N ASN A 339 2.54 -8.00 7.62
CA ASN A 339 3.61 -7.33 8.36
C ASN A 339 3.19 -7.14 9.83
N VAL A 340 4.15 -7.23 10.75
CA VAL A 340 3.94 -6.94 12.18
C VAL A 340 4.32 -5.48 12.45
N LEU A 341 3.32 -4.60 12.60
CA LEU A 341 3.45 -3.15 12.75
C LEU A 341 4.20 -2.78 14.04
N GLU A 342 4.97 -1.69 13.99
CA GLU A 342 5.46 -1.02 15.20
C GLU A 342 4.27 -0.50 16.01
N GLU A 343 4.28 -0.73 17.32
CA GLU A 343 3.10 -0.54 18.17
C GLU A 343 2.54 0.89 18.11
N ALA A 344 3.42 1.90 18.06
CA ALA A 344 3.06 3.31 17.93
C ALA A 344 2.23 3.62 16.67
N PHE A 345 2.40 2.84 15.61
CA PHE A 345 1.70 3.05 14.34
C PHE A 345 0.50 2.13 14.15
N ILE A 346 0.22 1.18 15.04
CA ILE A 346 -0.95 0.28 14.91
C ILE A 346 -2.28 1.05 14.82
N PRO A 347 -2.54 2.09 15.67
CA PRO A 347 -3.80 2.83 15.58
C PRO A 347 -3.95 3.62 14.27
N GLY A 348 -2.84 4.07 13.67
CA GLY A 348 -2.81 4.87 12.45
C GLY A 348 -2.74 4.07 11.15
N GLY A 349 -2.01 2.94 11.17
CA GLY A 349 -1.65 2.13 10.02
C GLY A 349 -2.71 1.10 9.61
N GLU A 350 -2.27 -0.04 9.07
CA GLU A 350 -3.15 -1.07 8.46
C GLU A 350 -4.00 -1.89 9.45
N GLY A 351 -4.09 -1.43 10.70
CA GLY A 351 -4.87 -2.06 11.78
C GLY A 351 -4.23 -3.35 12.32
N THR A 352 -4.97 -4.01 13.21
CA THR A 352 -4.49 -5.16 14.01
C THR A 352 -4.20 -6.41 13.19
N GLU A 353 -4.63 -6.46 11.94
CA GLU A 353 -4.42 -7.61 11.06
C GLU A 353 -3.01 -7.62 10.44
N GLY A 354 -2.37 -6.46 10.32
CA GLY A 354 -1.06 -6.34 9.67
C GLY A 354 -1.06 -6.62 8.19
N LYS A 355 -2.23 -6.53 7.56
CA LYS A 355 -2.35 -6.71 6.11
C LYS A 355 -1.45 -5.68 5.39
N THR A 356 -1.10 -5.94 4.13
CA THR A 356 -0.20 -5.09 3.33
C THR A 356 -0.94 -4.39 2.18
N THR A 357 -2.26 -4.22 2.27
CA THR A 357 -3.10 -3.56 1.25
C THR A 357 -2.81 -3.91 -0.22
N GLN A 358 -2.68 -5.19 -0.56
CA GLN A 358 -2.43 -5.61 -1.95
C GLN A 358 -3.70 -5.45 -2.79
N ASN A 359 -3.68 -4.63 -3.85
CA ASN A 359 -4.88 -4.35 -4.63
C ASN A 359 -4.96 -5.15 -5.94
N VAL A 360 -6.17 -5.55 -6.28
CA VAL A 360 -6.58 -6.19 -7.53
C VAL A 360 -7.77 -5.43 -8.07
N VAL A 361 -7.79 -5.12 -9.38
CA VAL A 361 -8.95 -4.52 -10.02
C VAL A 361 -9.41 -5.29 -11.26
N VAL A 362 -10.72 -5.17 -11.54
CA VAL A 362 -11.38 -5.69 -12.73
C VAL A 362 -12.33 -4.64 -13.34
N GLY A 363 -12.63 -4.77 -14.63
CA GLY A 363 -13.50 -3.89 -15.40
C GLY A 363 -12.84 -2.61 -15.89
N GLY A 364 -13.65 -1.57 -16.06
CA GLY A 364 -13.22 -0.26 -16.57
C GLY A 364 -13.07 -0.21 -18.08
N LEU A 365 -12.34 0.79 -18.57
CA LEU A 365 -12.13 1.00 -20.00
C LEU A 365 -10.82 0.39 -20.53
N ASP A 366 -10.80 0.08 -21.83
CA ASP A 366 -9.60 -0.33 -22.58
C ASP A 366 -8.78 0.89 -23.02
N GLU A 367 -7.66 0.65 -23.72
CA GLU A 367 -6.79 1.71 -24.26
C GLU A 367 -7.50 2.65 -25.24
N ASN A 368 -8.54 2.17 -25.93
CA ASN A 368 -9.33 2.92 -26.90
C ASN A 368 -10.48 3.72 -26.25
N GLY A 369 -10.79 3.44 -24.99
CA GLY A 369 -11.87 4.05 -24.22
C GLY A 369 -13.22 3.33 -24.35
N ALA A 370 -13.25 2.11 -24.88
CA ALA A 370 -14.40 1.23 -24.84
C ALA A 370 -14.44 0.45 -23.52
N ASP A 371 -15.60 -0.08 -23.14
CA ASP A 371 -15.70 -0.96 -21.97
C ASP A 371 -14.85 -2.23 -22.16
N ALA A 372 -14.05 -2.56 -21.15
CA ALA A 372 -13.13 -3.68 -21.13
C ALA A 372 -13.66 -4.88 -20.33
N THR A 373 -14.94 -4.89 -19.95
CA THR A 373 -15.51 -5.98 -19.14
C THR A 373 -15.62 -7.24 -19.98
N GLY A 374 -14.81 -8.25 -19.64
CA GLY A 374 -14.83 -9.56 -20.28
C GLY A 374 -15.29 -10.68 -19.35
N GLU A 375 -15.37 -11.92 -19.85
CA GLU A 375 -15.71 -13.10 -19.03
C GLU A 375 -14.75 -13.25 -17.84
N ILE A 376 -13.46 -13.00 -18.04
CA ILE A 376 -12.46 -13.05 -16.96
C ILE A 376 -12.71 -12.00 -15.86
N SER A 377 -13.31 -10.85 -16.16
CA SER A 377 -13.70 -9.85 -15.17
C SER A 377 -14.76 -10.42 -14.20
N PHE A 378 -15.72 -11.20 -14.73
CA PHE A 378 -16.70 -11.93 -13.90
C PHE A 378 -16.04 -13.06 -13.11
N VAL A 379 -15.14 -13.83 -13.73
CA VAL A 379 -14.39 -14.91 -13.06
C VAL A 379 -13.58 -14.37 -11.87
N GLY A 380 -12.89 -13.23 -12.05
CA GLY A 380 -12.14 -12.57 -10.98
C GLY A 380 -13.03 -12.07 -9.85
N LEU A 381 -14.14 -11.40 -10.18
CA LEU A 381 -15.12 -10.93 -9.20
C LEU A 381 -15.72 -12.09 -8.38
N ASP A 382 -16.08 -13.18 -9.05
CA ASP A 382 -16.62 -14.39 -8.43
C ASP A 382 -15.60 -15.11 -7.54
N ALA A 383 -14.34 -15.17 -7.98
CA ALA A 383 -13.26 -15.75 -7.20
C ALA A 383 -13.09 -15.01 -5.88
N TYR A 384 -13.05 -13.68 -5.91
CA TYR A 384 -12.95 -12.88 -4.69
C TYR A 384 -14.18 -13.03 -3.79
N ALA A 385 -15.38 -13.01 -4.38
CA ALA A 385 -16.63 -13.21 -3.66
C ALA A 385 -16.76 -14.62 -3.04
N ALA A 386 -16.06 -15.63 -3.59
CA ALA A 386 -15.97 -16.97 -3.02
C ALA A 386 -14.98 -17.04 -1.84
N VAL A 387 -13.85 -16.34 -1.94
CA VAL A 387 -12.84 -16.32 -0.88
C VAL A 387 -13.33 -15.53 0.35
N ARG A 388 -13.95 -14.35 0.17
CA ARG A 388 -14.45 -13.47 1.25
C ARG A 388 -13.42 -13.27 2.37
N THR A 389 -12.28 -12.72 2.00
CA THR A 389 -11.18 -12.34 2.90
C THR A 389 -10.92 -10.84 2.80
N VAL A 390 -10.10 -10.32 3.70
CA VAL A 390 -9.70 -8.89 3.74
C VAL A 390 -8.60 -8.53 2.75
N GLN A 391 -7.94 -9.53 2.15
CA GLN A 391 -6.93 -9.41 1.11
C GLN A 391 -7.26 -10.34 -0.05
N PRO A 392 -6.91 -10.00 -1.29
CA PRO A 392 -6.49 -8.66 -1.70
C PRO A 392 -7.61 -7.63 -1.45
N ASN A 393 -7.28 -6.34 -1.42
CA ASN A 393 -8.28 -5.30 -1.68
C ASN A 393 -8.80 -5.51 -3.11
N PHE A 394 -10.12 -5.51 -3.30
CA PHE A 394 -10.70 -5.83 -4.60
C PHE A 394 -11.51 -4.65 -5.16
N GLY A 395 -11.04 -4.12 -6.28
CA GLY A 395 -11.63 -2.99 -6.98
C GLY A 395 -12.45 -3.38 -8.19
N VAL A 396 -13.56 -2.67 -8.38
CA VAL A 396 -14.42 -2.72 -9.55
C VAL A 396 -14.36 -1.35 -10.21
N ARG A 397 -13.72 -1.29 -11.38
CA ARG A 397 -13.68 -0.08 -12.21
C ARG A 397 -14.97 0.04 -13.01
N LEU A 398 -15.59 1.20 -12.94
CA LEU A 398 -16.90 1.50 -13.53
C LEU A 398 -16.83 2.80 -14.34
N SER A 399 -17.58 2.85 -15.43
CA SER A 399 -17.82 4.04 -16.23
C SER A 399 -19.29 4.13 -16.63
N ALA A 400 -19.68 5.23 -17.27
CA ALA A 400 -20.98 5.36 -17.92
C ALA A 400 -21.26 4.26 -18.98
N GLN A 401 -20.23 3.57 -19.48
CA GLN A 401 -20.33 2.49 -20.48
C GLN A 401 -20.43 1.10 -19.85
N SER A 402 -20.25 0.97 -18.54
CA SER A 402 -20.14 -0.35 -17.90
C SER A 402 -21.42 -1.19 -18.03
N PRO A 403 -21.32 -2.50 -18.37
CA PRO A 403 -22.46 -3.37 -18.52
C PRO A 403 -23.29 -3.46 -17.25
N LYS A 404 -24.61 -3.30 -17.38
CA LYS A 404 -25.53 -3.36 -16.25
C LYS A 404 -25.40 -4.67 -15.45
N GLU A 405 -25.20 -5.79 -16.14
CA GLU A 405 -25.04 -7.09 -15.49
C GLU A 405 -23.81 -7.15 -14.56
N PHE A 406 -22.69 -6.56 -14.98
CA PHE A 406 -21.48 -6.50 -14.18
C PHE A 406 -21.67 -5.63 -12.93
N ILE A 407 -22.31 -4.47 -13.10
CA ILE A 407 -22.69 -3.58 -11.99
C ILE A 407 -23.62 -4.30 -11.01
N ASP A 408 -24.70 -4.90 -11.50
CA ASP A 408 -25.69 -5.60 -10.69
C ASP A 408 -25.04 -6.75 -9.88
N ARG A 409 -24.09 -7.47 -10.48
CA ARG A 409 -23.37 -8.56 -9.82
C ARG A 409 -22.45 -8.04 -8.71
N ALA A 410 -21.65 -7.00 -8.99
CA ALA A 410 -20.77 -6.39 -7.99
C ALA A 410 -21.56 -5.79 -6.81
N VAL A 411 -22.64 -5.05 -7.10
CA VAL A 411 -23.53 -4.50 -6.06
C VAL A 411 -24.24 -5.61 -5.30
N GLY A 412 -24.62 -6.71 -5.97
CA GLY A 412 -25.17 -7.90 -5.35
C GLY A 412 -24.23 -8.49 -4.29
N TYR A 413 -22.94 -8.61 -4.59
CA TYR A 413 -21.93 -9.09 -3.63
C TYR A 413 -21.64 -8.08 -2.52
N ALA A 414 -21.57 -6.78 -2.83
CA ALA A 414 -21.41 -5.74 -1.81
C ALA A 414 -22.57 -5.78 -0.79
N ARG A 415 -23.81 -5.97 -1.27
CA ARG A 415 -25.01 -6.15 -0.42
C ARG A 415 -24.90 -7.37 0.50
N GLU A 416 -24.17 -8.41 0.09
CA GLU A 416 -23.92 -9.62 0.89
C GLU A 416 -22.73 -9.49 1.86
N GLY A 417 -22.09 -8.32 1.92
CA GLY A 417 -20.95 -8.06 2.81
C GLY A 417 -19.60 -8.45 2.22
N VAL A 418 -19.49 -8.64 0.90
CA VAL A 418 -18.19 -8.75 0.23
C VAL A 418 -17.57 -7.35 0.14
N LEU A 419 -16.31 -7.21 0.56
CA LEU A 419 -15.60 -5.93 0.63
C LEU A 419 -15.12 -5.51 -0.77
N LEU A 420 -15.81 -4.57 -1.41
CA LEU A 420 -15.47 -4.09 -2.75
C LEU A 420 -15.20 -2.59 -2.74
N HIS A 421 -14.22 -2.17 -3.53
CA HIS A 421 -13.96 -0.76 -3.83
C HIS A 421 -14.52 -0.44 -5.22
N PHE A 422 -15.24 0.67 -5.36
CA PHE A 422 -15.77 1.11 -6.66
C PHE A 422 -14.98 2.32 -7.15
N PHE A 423 -14.47 2.23 -8.38
CA PHE A 423 -13.66 3.27 -8.99
C PHE A 423 -14.40 3.86 -10.19
N ASN A 424 -14.51 5.19 -10.25
CA ASN A 424 -15.19 5.90 -11.33
C ASN A 424 -14.19 6.35 -12.39
N ASP A 425 -14.10 5.61 -13.49
CA ASP A 425 -13.23 5.89 -14.64
C ASP A 425 -13.51 7.30 -15.22
N ASP A 426 -14.77 7.75 -15.23
CA ASP A 426 -15.18 9.03 -15.79
C ASP A 426 -14.60 10.23 -15.01
N ALA A 427 -14.22 10.03 -13.74
CA ALA A 427 -13.55 11.03 -12.91
C ALA A 427 -12.04 10.81 -12.82
N ILE A 428 -11.61 9.55 -12.69
CA ILE A 428 -10.21 9.18 -12.46
C ILE A 428 -9.37 9.43 -13.72
N ILE A 429 -9.82 8.99 -14.90
CA ILE A 429 -9.03 9.11 -16.13
C ILE A 429 -8.71 10.58 -16.45
N PRO A 430 -9.68 11.52 -16.45
CA PRO A 430 -9.38 12.94 -16.65
C PRO A 430 -8.42 13.51 -15.58
N SER A 431 -8.53 13.03 -14.33
CA SER A 431 -7.67 13.48 -13.24
C SER A 431 -6.22 13.03 -13.42
N LEU A 432 -5.99 11.79 -13.86
CA LEU A 432 -4.66 11.27 -14.16
C LEU A 432 -4.01 12.00 -15.35
N VAL A 433 -4.79 12.26 -16.41
CA VAL A 433 -4.32 13.05 -17.56
C VAL A 433 -3.94 14.47 -17.13
N LYS A 434 -4.78 15.13 -16.32
CA LYS A 434 -4.46 16.44 -15.73
C LYS A 434 -3.20 16.38 -14.85
N GLY A 435 -2.97 15.25 -14.19
CA GLY A 435 -1.77 14.95 -13.41
C GLY A 435 -0.52 14.64 -14.23
N GLY A 436 -0.60 14.65 -15.57
CA GLY A 436 0.54 14.48 -16.48
C GLY A 436 0.70 13.09 -17.09
N HIS A 437 -0.24 12.17 -16.86
CA HIS A 437 -0.23 10.86 -17.51
C HIS A 437 -0.66 10.97 -18.98
N SER A 438 -0.14 10.10 -19.83
CA SER A 438 -0.71 9.90 -21.17
C SER A 438 -2.15 9.39 -21.05
N LEU A 439 -3.00 9.66 -22.05
CA LEU A 439 -4.38 9.17 -22.03
C LEU A 439 -4.45 7.63 -22.03
N GLU A 440 -3.53 6.99 -22.74
CA GLU A 440 -3.40 5.53 -22.79
C GLU A 440 -3.09 4.96 -21.39
N ASP A 441 -2.09 5.51 -20.72
CA ASP A 441 -1.71 5.09 -19.35
C ASP A 441 -2.78 5.42 -18.32
N ALA A 442 -3.45 6.56 -18.48
CA ALA A 442 -4.56 6.96 -17.64
C ALA A 442 -5.75 6.01 -17.79
N ARG A 443 -6.06 5.52 -19.00
CA ARG A 443 -7.09 4.48 -19.23
C ARG A 443 -6.66 3.14 -18.67
N ASN A 444 -5.38 2.81 -18.81
CA ASN A 444 -4.82 1.56 -18.31
C ASN A 444 -4.39 1.60 -16.83
N TYR A 445 -4.98 2.48 -16.03
CA TYR A 445 -4.58 2.61 -14.63
C TYR A 445 -4.88 1.33 -13.83
N GLY A 446 -3.92 0.93 -13.00
CA GLY A 446 -4.13 0.01 -11.90
C GLY A 446 -4.44 0.78 -10.63
N VAL A 447 -4.92 0.09 -9.60
CA VAL A 447 -5.02 0.66 -8.26
C VAL A 447 -3.90 0.08 -7.41
N VAL A 448 -3.29 0.96 -6.63
CA VAL A 448 -2.27 0.65 -5.64
C VAL A 448 -2.92 0.76 -4.27
N GLY A 449 -2.65 -0.18 -3.37
CA GLY A 449 -3.00 0.01 -1.96
C GLY A 449 -4.50 0.04 -1.69
N CYS A 450 -4.94 1.13 -1.07
CA CYS A 450 -6.32 1.33 -0.69
C CYS A 450 -7.16 1.76 -1.91
N LEU A 451 -6.84 2.91 -2.48
CA LEU A 451 -7.68 3.67 -3.41
C LEU A 451 -6.88 4.39 -4.50
N GLU A 452 -5.57 4.18 -4.63
CA GLU A 452 -4.69 5.08 -5.38
C GLU A 452 -4.52 4.66 -6.86
N PRO A 453 -5.16 5.35 -7.82
CA PRO A 453 -5.02 5.02 -9.23
C PRO A 453 -3.67 5.50 -9.77
N ASN A 454 -2.95 4.64 -10.47
CA ASN A 454 -1.68 4.95 -11.12
C ASN A 454 -1.54 4.19 -12.44
N ALA A 455 -0.67 4.66 -13.33
CA ALA A 455 -0.36 3.91 -14.55
C ALA A 455 0.22 2.54 -14.19
N GLN A 456 -0.47 1.48 -14.62
CA GLN A 456 -0.11 0.10 -14.33
C GLN A 456 1.33 -0.19 -14.79
N GLY A 457 2.18 -0.66 -13.88
CA GLY A 457 3.55 -1.07 -14.19
C GLY A 457 4.49 0.04 -14.62
N LYS A 458 4.10 1.33 -14.50
CA LYS A 458 4.86 2.48 -15.01
C LYS A 458 5.12 3.56 -13.96
N THR A 459 4.50 3.46 -12.79
CA THR A 459 4.56 4.48 -11.74
C THR A 459 5.20 3.97 -10.46
N PHE A 460 6.13 4.75 -9.89
CA PHE A 460 6.52 4.64 -8.49
C PHE A 460 5.95 5.85 -7.72
N GLY A 461 4.84 5.62 -7.04
CA GLY A 461 3.99 6.71 -6.53
C GLY A 461 4.15 7.03 -5.06
N SER A 462 4.67 6.12 -4.24
CA SER A 462 4.83 6.30 -2.78
C SER A 462 3.57 6.95 -2.18
N THR A 463 2.40 6.37 -2.50
CA THR A 463 1.11 7.10 -2.53
C THR A 463 0.52 7.42 -1.17
N PHE A 464 1.07 6.82 -0.11
CA PHE A 464 0.71 7.06 1.28
C PHE A 464 1.93 7.46 2.12
N ALA A 465 2.94 8.06 1.49
CA ALA A 465 4.20 8.42 2.15
C ALA A 465 4.01 9.34 3.35
N VAL A 466 3.10 10.31 3.23
CA VAL A 466 2.93 11.37 4.23
C VAL A 466 1.50 11.46 4.71
N GLN A 467 1.32 11.51 6.02
CA GLN A 467 0.09 11.97 6.66
C GLN A 467 0.31 13.39 7.16
N PHE A 468 -0.58 14.31 6.80
CA PHE A 468 -0.47 15.74 7.08
C PHE A 468 -1.77 16.25 7.74
N SER A 469 -1.66 16.80 8.94
CA SER A 469 -2.80 17.30 9.71
C SER A 469 -3.17 18.73 9.29
N GLY A 470 -4.11 18.82 8.35
CA GLY A 470 -4.68 20.11 7.96
C GLY A 470 -5.46 20.75 9.09
N ILE A 471 -6.13 19.95 9.92
CA ILE A 471 -6.91 20.46 11.05
C ILE A 471 -6.03 21.04 12.15
N LYS A 472 -4.83 20.48 12.38
CA LYS A 472 -3.87 21.05 13.32
C LYS A 472 -3.37 22.42 12.84
N CYS A 473 -3.17 22.61 11.54
CA CYS A 473 -2.83 23.92 10.98
C CYS A 473 -3.92 24.97 11.26
N LEU A 474 -5.20 24.57 11.26
CA LEU A 474 -6.30 25.47 11.59
C LEU A 474 -6.35 25.81 13.09
N GLU A 475 -6.11 24.82 13.96
CA GLU A 475 -5.96 25.08 15.40
C GLU A 475 -4.89 26.14 15.66
N LEU A 476 -3.69 25.95 15.10
CA LEU A 476 -2.58 26.89 15.27
C LEU A 476 -2.89 28.29 14.70
N ALA A 477 -3.64 28.38 13.60
CA ALA A 477 -4.09 29.66 13.06
C ALA A 477 -5.10 30.38 13.98
N LEU A 478 -5.86 29.63 14.76
CA LEU A 478 -6.85 30.11 15.73
C LEU A 478 -6.29 30.21 17.15
N ALA A 479 -4.97 30.09 17.31
CA ALA A 479 -4.27 30.17 18.59
C ALA A 479 -2.89 30.87 18.46
N ASP A 480 -2.69 31.69 17.42
CA ASP A 480 -1.43 32.42 17.15
C ASP A 480 -0.16 31.54 17.16
N GLY A 481 -0.27 30.31 16.64
CA GLY A 481 0.82 29.34 16.60
C GLY A 481 0.99 28.51 17.87
N VAL A 482 0.13 28.67 18.89
CA VAL A 482 0.16 27.88 20.12
C VAL A 482 -0.70 26.63 19.99
N ASP A 483 -0.17 25.51 20.45
CA ASP A 483 -0.91 24.24 20.56
C ASP A 483 -1.89 24.31 21.75
N ASN A 484 -3.19 24.12 21.51
CA ASN A 484 -4.21 24.24 22.56
C ASN A 484 -4.23 23.05 23.54
N ILE A 485 -3.66 21.90 23.17
CA ILE A 485 -3.56 20.74 24.07
C ILE A 485 -2.36 20.89 25.01
N PHE A 486 -1.20 21.30 24.47
CA PHE A 486 0.05 21.28 25.21
C PHE A 486 0.53 22.66 25.68
N GLY A 487 0.02 23.74 25.09
CA GLY A 487 0.40 25.12 25.40
C GLY A 487 1.75 25.56 24.84
N TYR A 488 2.34 24.81 23.91
CA TYR A 488 3.64 25.12 23.30
C TYR A 488 3.49 25.90 22.00
N GLU A 489 4.43 26.82 21.75
CA GLU A 489 4.61 27.44 20.44
C GLU A 489 4.99 26.35 19.43
N SER A 490 4.07 26.07 18.50
CA SER A 490 4.15 24.92 17.60
C SER A 490 4.13 25.32 16.13
N GLY A 491 3.69 26.54 15.79
CA GLY A 491 3.76 27.09 14.44
C GLY A 491 4.05 28.60 14.42
N PRO A 492 4.20 29.20 13.22
CA PRO A 492 4.42 30.63 13.08
C PRO A 492 3.36 31.48 13.79
N ALA A 493 3.77 32.58 14.42
CA ALA A 493 2.85 33.60 14.91
C ALA A 493 2.11 34.25 13.73
N THR A 494 0.78 34.19 13.75
CA THR A 494 -0.11 34.71 12.69
C THR A 494 -0.97 35.90 13.16
N GLY A 495 -0.79 36.32 14.41
CA GLY A 495 -1.53 37.36 15.10
C GLY A 495 -2.66 36.80 15.97
N ALA A 496 -2.98 37.51 17.04
CA ALA A 496 -4.05 37.15 17.97
C ALA A 496 -5.41 37.00 17.22
N PRO A 497 -6.07 35.83 17.30
CA PRO A 497 -7.32 35.55 16.58
C PRO A 497 -8.45 36.52 16.89
N SER A 498 -8.61 36.91 18.16
CA SER A 498 -9.52 37.98 18.63
C SER A 498 -9.36 39.31 17.87
N GLY A 499 -8.19 39.54 17.29
CA GLY A 499 -7.87 40.70 16.48
C GLY A 499 -8.50 40.68 15.08
N PHE A 500 -8.78 39.51 14.49
CA PHE A 500 -9.15 39.37 13.09
C PHE A 500 -10.47 40.09 12.76
N LYS A 501 -10.46 40.89 11.69
CA LYS A 501 -11.61 41.74 11.27
C LYS A 501 -12.36 41.19 10.07
N SER A 502 -11.82 40.18 9.40
CA SER A 502 -12.41 39.56 8.22
C SER A 502 -12.10 38.06 8.16
N PHE A 503 -12.95 37.32 7.46
CA PHE A 503 -12.67 35.91 7.18
C PHE A 503 -11.38 35.70 6.35
N ASP A 504 -11.01 36.68 5.52
CA ASP A 504 -9.77 36.61 4.75
C ASP A 504 -8.53 36.67 5.64
N GLU A 505 -8.58 37.33 6.80
CA GLU A 505 -7.51 37.29 7.80
C GLU A 505 -7.39 35.90 8.45
N VAL A 506 -8.52 35.25 8.79
CA VAL A 506 -8.54 33.85 9.27
C VAL A 506 -7.95 32.92 8.21
N TRP A 507 -8.39 33.06 6.96
CA TRP A 507 -7.88 32.26 5.86
C TRP A 507 -6.38 32.46 5.64
N LYS A 508 -5.88 33.70 5.76
CA LYS A 508 -4.45 34.01 5.64
C LYS A 508 -3.63 33.40 6.78
N ALA A 509 -4.14 33.41 8.00
CA ALA A 509 -3.51 32.74 9.13
C ALA A 509 -3.41 31.23 8.88
N TYR A 510 -4.51 30.60 8.44
CA TYR A 510 -4.53 29.18 8.06
C TYR A 510 -3.54 28.86 6.92
N ASP A 511 -3.53 29.65 5.83
CA ASP A 511 -2.59 29.50 4.72
C ASP A 511 -1.13 29.61 5.16
N THR A 512 -0.84 30.49 6.11
CA THR A 512 0.52 30.68 6.65
C THR A 512 0.99 29.43 7.41
N GLN A 513 0.16 28.89 8.32
CA GLN A 513 0.45 27.64 9.02
C GLN A 513 0.61 26.48 8.03
N PHE A 514 -0.37 26.32 7.15
CA PHE A 514 -0.43 25.22 6.19
C PHE A 514 0.78 25.21 5.25
N THR A 515 1.11 26.37 4.65
CA THR A 515 2.25 26.49 3.73
C THR A 515 3.58 26.28 4.45
N HIS A 516 3.72 26.73 5.70
CA HIS A 516 4.92 26.49 6.50
C HIS A 516 5.16 24.99 6.69
N PHE A 517 4.18 24.25 7.20
CA PHE A 517 4.35 22.81 7.47
C PHE A 517 4.44 21.96 6.21
N ILE A 518 3.79 22.34 5.10
CA ILE A 518 4.06 21.70 3.81
C ILE A 518 5.53 21.90 3.40
N GLY A 519 6.09 23.09 3.61
CA GLY A 519 7.51 23.35 3.37
C GLY A 519 8.43 22.46 4.21
N GLN A 520 8.13 22.28 5.50
CA GLN A 520 8.88 21.40 6.41
C GLN A 520 8.78 19.92 5.99
N MET A 521 7.57 19.48 5.66
CA MET A 521 7.31 18.14 5.14
C MET A 521 8.10 17.86 3.86
N VAL A 522 8.12 18.79 2.90
CA VAL A 522 8.86 18.64 1.64
C VAL A 522 10.37 18.52 1.90
N LYS A 523 10.93 19.32 2.81
CA LYS A 523 12.34 19.19 3.21
C LYS A 523 12.63 17.81 3.83
N GLY A 524 11.74 17.32 4.69
CA GLY A 524 11.91 16.01 5.31
C GLY A 524 11.82 14.86 4.33
N MET A 525 10.87 14.90 3.39
CA MET A 525 10.73 13.89 2.34
C MET A 525 11.95 13.84 1.41
N GLU A 526 12.55 14.99 1.08
CA GLU A 526 13.80 15.04 0.30
C GLU A 526 14.94 14.27 1.01
N VAL A 527 15.07 14.44 2.33
CA VAL A 527 16.06 13.71 3.13
C VAL A 527 15.73 12.22 3.17
N LEU A 528 14.48 11.86 3.42
CA LEU A 528 14.03 10.48 3.52
C LEU A 528 14.24 9.72 2.21
N ASP A 529 13.74 10.25 1.09
CA ASP A 529 13.86 9.65 -0.24
C ASP A 529 15.33 9.43 -0.61
N ARG A 530 16.19 10.40 -0.30
CA ARG A 530 17.65 10.26 -0.50
C ARG A 530 18.24 9.14 0.36
N CYS A 531 17.86 9.03 1.63
CA CYS A 531 18.36 7.97 2.51
C CYS A 531 17.93 6.58 2.03
N ILE A 532 16.69 6.44 1.54
CA ILE A 532 16.19 5.20 0.93
C ILE A 532 17.05 4.86 -0.31
N ALA A 533 17.22 5.82 -1.22
CA ALA A 533 17.96 5.62 -2.46
C ALA A 533 19.44 5.27 -2.24
N GLU A 534 20.07 5.85 -1.22
CA GLU A 534 21.49 5.64 -0.89
C GLU A 534 21.73 4.37 -0.07
N SER A 535 20.76 3.89 0.71
CA SER A 535 20.95 2.75 1.61
C SER A 535 20.36 1.44 1.08
N VAL A 536 19.15 1.50 0.53
CA VAL A 536 18.28 0.34 0.23
C VAL A 536 17.62 0.43 -1.17
N PRO A 537 18.38 0.60 -2.26
CA PRO A 537 17.83 0.50 -3.61
C PRO A 537 17.19 -0.87 -3.84
N SER A 538 16.26 -0.98 -4.80
CA SER A 538 15.46 -2.19 -5.05
C SER A 538 15.55 -2.66 -6.51
N PRO A 539 16.67 -3.31 -6.91
CA PRO A 539 16.94 -3.67 -8.29
C PRO A 539 15.93 -4.66 -8.90
N PHE A 540 15.36 -5.59 -8.10
CA PHE A 540 14.33 -6.51 -8.60
C PHE A 540 13.05 -5.75 -8.93
N ALA A 541 12.48 -5.02 -7.96
CA ALA A 541 11.29 -4.20 -8.19
C ALA A 541 11.50 -3.21 -9.34
N SER A 542 12.68 -2.60 -9.45
CA SER A 542 13.05 -1.72 -10.56
C SER A 542 12.97 -2.43 -11.92
N SER A 543 13.34 -3.70 -11.99
CA SER A 543 13.25 -4.49 -13.21
C SER A 543 11.82 -4.89 -13.59
N MET A 544 10.87 -4.79 -12.65
CA MET A 544 9.46 -5.16 -12.83
C MET A 544 8.57 -3.95 -13.16
N ILE A 545 9.14 -2.77 -13.34
CA ILE A 545 8.45 -1.53 -13.70
C ILE A 545 9.08 -1.01 -15.00
N THR A 546 8.29 -0.39 -15.88
CA THR A 546 8.82 0.28 -17.08
C THR A 546 9.56 1.56 -16.69
N GLY A 547 10.71 1.81 -17.30
CA GLY A 547 11.52 3.02 -17.10
C GLY A 547 12.92 2.75 -16.56
N PRO A 548 13.08 2.04 -15.41
CA PRO A 548 14.39 1.81 -14.79
C PRO A 548 15.42 1.16 -15.71
N LEU A 549 15.05 0.09 -16.43
CA LEU A 549 15.95 -0.58 -17.38
C LEU A 549 16.24 0.30 -18.61
N GLU A 550 15.29 1.12 -19.05
CA GLU A 550 15.49 2.04 -20.16
C GLU A 550 16.46 3.17 -19.80
N LYS A 551 16.41 3.65 -18.56
CA LYS A 551 17.25 4.73 -18.05
C LYS A 551 18.59 4.24 -17.46
N GLY A 552 18.67 2.97 -17.07
CA GLY A 552 19.77 2.44 -16.26
C GLY A 552 19.80 3.05 -14.85
N LEU A 553 18.62 3.25 -14.25
CA LEU A 553 18.44 3.99 -13.00
C LEU A 553 17.38 3.34 -12.11
N ASP A 554 17.71 3.10 -10.84
CA ASP A 554 16.79 2.51 -9.86
C ASP A 554 15.53 3.37 -9.63
N LEU A 555 14.40 2.70 -9.33
CA LEU A 555 13.11 3.35 -9.08
C LEU A 555 13.20 4.38 -7.93
N THR A 556 13.98 4.10 -6.88
CA THR A 556 14.15 5.00 -5.73
C THR A 556 14.84 6.31 -6.10
N ARG A 557 15.50 6.35 -7.26
CA ARG A 557 16.16 7.52 -7.85
C ARG A 557 15.40 8.12 -9.04
N GLY A 558 14.14 7.74 -9.25
CA GLY A 558 13.31 8.26 -10.33
C GLY A 558 13.37 7.46 -11.64
N GLY A 559 13.75 6.18 -11.57
CA GLY A 559 13.81 5.28 -12.71
C GLY A 559 12.47 5.10 -13.45
N ALA A 560 11.34 5.05 -12.72
CA ALA A 560 10.01 4.83 -13.30
C ALA A 560 9.61 5.90 -14.34
N VAL A 561 8.69 5.57 -15.25
CA VAL A 561 8.14 6.55 -16.23
C VAL A 561 7.48 7.71 -15.49
N TYR A 562 6.64 7.40 -14.50
CA TYR A 562 5.98 8.37 -13.64
C TYR A 562 6.48 8.22 -12.20
N ASN A 563 6.77 9.34 -11.55
CA ASN A 563 7.17 9.37 -10.15
C ASN A 563 6.29 10.37 -9.41
N SER A 564 5.83 9.99 -8.22
CA SER A 564 5.11 10.88 -7.32
C SER A 564 5.41 10.54 -5.86
N THR A 565 4.96 11.41 -4.95
CA THR A 565 4.90 11.17 -3.51
C THR A 565 3.52 11.57 -3.03
N GLY A 566 2.75 10.66 -2.46
CA GLY A 566 1.41 10.95 -1.97
C GLY A 566 1.41 11.62 -0.60
N VAL A 567 0.56 12.63 -0.43
CA VAL A 567 0.37 13.38 0.81
C VAL A 567 -1.11 13.38 1.17
N GLN A 568 -1.43 12.88 2.35
CA GLN A 568 -2.80 12.70 2.80
C GLN A 568 -3.22 13.80 3.77
N LEU A 569 -4.23 14.57 3.39
CA LEU A 569 -4.81 15.64 4.21
C LEU A 569 -5.76 15.05 5.26
N MET A 570 -5.28 14.94 6.50
CA MET A 570 -6.11 14.55 7.65
C MET A 570 -7.02 15.69 8.09
N GLY A 571 -8.25 15.35 8.47
CA GLY A 571 -9.23 16.29 8.97
C GLY A 571 -9.86 17.18 7.90
N PHE A 572 -9.80 16.80 6.61
CA PHE A 572 -10.35 17.60 5.49
C PHE A 572 -11.76 18.15 5.76
N ALA A 573 -12.70 17.28 6.15
CA ALA A 573 -14.08 17.68 6.44
C ALA A 573 -14.14 18.64 7.64
N ASN A 574 -13.41 18.36 8.72
CA ASN A 574 -13.36 19.21 9.91
C ASN A 574 -12.78 20.60 9.60
N VAL A 575 -11.76 20.69 8.73
CA VAL A 575 -11.20 21.97 8.28
C VAL A 575 -12.25 22.76 7.53
N ALA A 576 -12.93 22.13 6.56
CA ALA A 576 -13.96 22.77 5.75
C ALA A 576 -15.11 23.28 6.62
N ASP A 577 -15.62 22.44 7.50
CA ASP A 577 -16.75 22.76 8.38
C ASP A 577 -16.37 23.81 9.43
N SER A 578 -15.16 23.76 9.99
CA SER A 578 -14.69 24.75 10.96
C SER A 578 -14.51 26.13 10.33
N LEU A 579 -13.88 26.20 9.15
CA LEU A 579 -13.72 27.46 8.42
C LEU A 579 -15.07 28.02 7.99
N TYR A 580 -16.00 27.18 7.54
CA TYR A 580 -17.35 27.62 7.19
C TYR A 580 -18.13 28.10 8.42
N SER A 581 -18.05 27.39 9.55
CA SER A 581 -18.65 27.81 10.83
C SER A 581 -18.20 29.19 11.26
N ILE A 582 -16.89 29.47 11.20
CA ILE A 582 -16.33 30.78 11.53
C ILE A 582 -16.84 31.83 10.54
N LYS A 583 -16.73 31.57 9.23
CA LYS A 583 -17.21 32.51 8.20
C LYS A 583 -18.66 32.90 8.45
N LYS A 584 -19.53 31.89 8.61
CA LYS A 584 -20.97 32.10 8.75
C LYS A 584 -21.31 32.78 10.06
N THR A 585 -20.85 32.24 11.20
CA THR A 585 -21.36 32.67 12.51
C THR A 585 -20.66 33.90 13.06
N VAL A 586 -19.39 34.14 12.71
CA VAL A 586 -18.63 35.30 13.19
C VAL A 586 -18.71 36.46 12.20
N PHE A 587 -18.54 36.22 10.90
CA PHE A 587 -18.40 37.29 9.92
C PHE A 587 -19.69 37.61 9.16
N ASP A 588 -20.43 36.61 8.70
CA ASP A 588 -21.66 36.83 7.91
C ASP A 588 -22.85 37.19 8.82
N GLU A 589 -23.14 36.36 9.83
CA GLU A 589 -24.27 36.52 10.75
C GLU A 589 -23.93 37.36 11.99
N LYS A 590 -22.64 37.49 12.33
CA LYS A 590 -22.15 38.20 13.52
C LYS A 590 -22.83 37.76 14.81
N ARG A 591 -23.13 36.47 14.90
CA ARG A 591 -23.74 35.83 16.07
C ARG A 591 -22.74 35.72 17.22
N PHE A 592 -21.48 35.49 16.89
CA PHE A 592 -20.36 35.38 17.84
C PHE A 592 -19.20 36.27 17.38
N SER A 593 -18.24 36.49 18.27
CA SER A 593 -16.99 37.20 17.98
C SER A 593 -15.81 36.24 17.87
N MET A 594 -14.72 36.70 17.23
CA MET A 594 -13.47 35.92 17.22
C MET A 594 -12.88 35.72 18.62
N ALA A 595 -13.08 36.68 19.54
CA ALA A 595 -12.61 36.55 20.92
C ALA A 595 -13.32 35.44 21.68
N GLU A 596 -14.66 35.35 21.53
CA GLU A 596 -15.43 34.22 22.07
C GLU A 596 -15.00 32.89 21.44
N MET A 597 -14.76 32.86 20.13
CA MET A 597 -14.31 31.63 19.45
C MET A 597 -12.92 31.17 19.95
N GLU A 598 -11.97 32.10 20.08
CA GLU A 598 -10.62 31.82 20.63
C GLU A 598 -10.71 31.26 22.05
N GLU A 599 -11.53 31.86 22.91
CA GLU A 599 -11.77 31.39 24.28
C GLU A 599 -12.39 29.99 24.30
N TRP A 600 -13.44 29.74 23.51
CA TRP A 600 -14.13 28.45 23.53
C TRP A 600 -13.25 27.30 23.03
N LEU A 601 -12.46 27.52 21.98
CA LEU A 601 -11.60 26.49 21.41
C LEU A 601 -10.42 26.17 22.33
N SER A 602 -9.81 27.18 22.96
CA SER A 602 -8.72 26.97 23.92
C SER A 602 -9.18 26.33 25.23
N ALA A 603 -10.45 26.52 25.61
CA ALA A 603 -11.04 25.93 26.81
C ALA A 603 -11.76 24.59 26.57
N ASP A 604 -11.62 23.97 25.38
CA ASP A 604 -12.31 22.73 25.02
C ASP A 604 -13.83 22.80 25.26
N TRP A 605 -14.44 23.90 24.80
CA TRP A 605 -15.87 24.21 24.95
C TRP A 605 -16.40 24.26 26.39
N MET A 606 -15.52 24.30 27.39
CA MET A 606 -15.92 24.37 28.80
C MET A 606 -16.83 25.59 29.04
N ASP A 607 -17.95 25.34 29.69
CA ASP A 607 -19.02 26.32 29.95
C ASP A 607 -19.67 26.96 28.69
N ALA A 608 -19.41 26.43 27.49
CA ALA A 608 -19.93 26.91 26.20
C ALA A 608 -20.70 25.83 25.40
N GLU A 609 -21.20 24.79 26.07
CA GLU A 609 -21.85 23.63 25.44
C GLU A 609 -23.04 24.02 24.54
N ASP A 610 -23.83 25.02 24.93
CA ASP A 610 -24.97 25.45 24.11
C ASP A 610 -24.53 26.12 22.79
N LYS A 611 -23.31 26.67 22.76
CA LYS A 611 -22.69 27.24 21.55
C LYS A 611 -22.06 26.14 20.70
N ARG A 612 -21.37 25.18 21.33
CA ARG A 612 -20.88 23.96 20.68
C ARG A 612 -22.01 23.22 19.96
N GLU A 613 -23.11 22.95 20.66
CA GLU A 613 -24.30 22.28 20.11
C GLU A 613 -24.95 23.09 18.97
N TYR A 614 -24.92 24.43 19.05
CA TYR A 614 -25.39 25.26 17.94
C TYR A 614 -24.50 25.09 16.70
N LEU A 615 -23.17 25.17 16.84
CA LEU A 615 -22.26 24.97 15.71
C LEU A 615 -22.38 23.56 15.14
N LEU A 616 -22.48 22.54 15.98
CA LEU A 616 -22.59 21.15 15.56
C LEU A 616 -23.89 20.87 14.79
N ASN A 617 -25.03 21.35 15.29
CA ASN A 617 -26.35 20.92 14.82
C ASN A 617 -27.11 21.95 13.97
N LYS A 618 -26.73 23.23 14.00
CA LYS A 618 -27.47 24.31 13.32
C LYS A 618 -26.69 24.97 12.20
N VAL A 619 -25.37 24.90 12.21
CA VAL A 619 -24.55 25.35 11.08
C VAL A 619 -24.45 24.22 10.06
N PRO A 620 -24.74 24.48 8.76
CA PRO A 620 -24.56 23.50 7.69
C PRO A 620 -23.18 22.85 7.68
N LYS A 621 -23.12 21.60 7.22
CA LYS A 621 -21.89 20.79 7.15
C LYS A 621 -21.71 20.24 5.74
N TYR A 622 -20.46 20.10 5.32
CA TYR A 622 -20.05 19.45 4.07
C TYR A 622 -20.72 18.07 3.94
N GLY A 623 -21.12 17.72 2.71
CA GLY A 623 -21.69 16.40 2.41
C GLY A 623 -23.22 16.30 2.61
N ASN A 624 -23.90 17.44 2.80
CA ASN A 624 -25.37 17.51 2.91
C ASN A 624 -26.03 18.23 1.72
N ASP A 625 -25.31 18.40 0.60
CA ASP A 625 -25.80 19.10 -0.61
C ASP A 625 -26.22 20.55 -0.29
N ILE A 626 -25.32 21.27 0.39
CA ILE A 626 -25.52 22.67 0.78
C ILE A 626 -24.37 23.48 0.17
N GLU A 627 -24.72 24.23 -0.88
CA GLU A 627 -23.77 24.90 -1.78
C GLU A 627 -22.68 25.69 -1.05
N GLU A 628 -23.02 26.46 -0.03
CA GLU A 628 -22.04 27.30 0.69
C GLU A 628 -21.01 26.47 1.51
N ALA A 629 -21.45 25.38 2.13
CA ALA A 629 -20.58 24.49 2.91
C ALA A 629 -19.69 23.66 1.97
N ASP A 630 -20.28 23.11 0.90
CA ASP A 630 -19.57 22.34 -0.11
C ASP A 630 -18.57 23.22 -0.89
N ALA A 631 -18.88 24.50 -1.11
CA ALA A 631 -17.95 25.47 -1.68
C ALA A 631 -16.73 25.73 -0.79
N MET A 632 -16.89 25.71 0.55
CA MET A 632 -15.76 25.80 1.47
C MET A 632 -14.87 24.56 1.38
N ALA A 633 -15.46 23.36 1.33
CA ALA A 633 -14.71 22.12 1.15
C ALA A 633 -13.93 22.12 -0.18
N ALA A 634 -14.54 22.57 -1.27
CA ALA A 634 -13.86 22.75 -2.56
C ALA A 634 -12.70 23.76 -2.48
N ARG A 635 -12.88 24.88 -1.75
CA ARG A 635 -11.82 25.88 -1.52
C ARG A 635 -10.64 25.29 -0.76
N VAL A 636 -10.89 24.51 0.30
CA VAL A 636 -9.84 23.81 1.08
C VAL A 636 -9.09 22.80 0.22
N MET A 637 -9.80 21.97 -0.55
CA MET A 637 -9.17 20.99 -1.43
C MET A 637 -8.30 21.67 -2.50
N LYS A 638 -8.82 22.74 -3.11
CA LYS A 638 -8.08 23.50 -4.11
C LYS A 638 -6.82 24.13 -3.50
N HIS A 639 -6.92 24.71 -2.32
CA HIS A 639 -5.79 25.28 -1.59
C HIS A 639 -4.70 24.23 -1.33
N PHE A 640 -5.07 23.07 -0.82
CA PHE A 640 -4.13 21.97 -0.63
C PHE A 640 -3.42 21.58 -1.94
N CYS A 641 -4.18 21.35 -3.02
CA CYS A 641 -3.61 21.07 -4.34
C CYS A 641 -2.65 22.17 -4.83
N ASP A 642 -3.04 23.43 -4.68
CA ASP A 642 -2.30 24.59 -5.17
C ASP A 642 -0.98 24.82 -4.41
N VAL A 643 -0.96 24.57 -3.10
CA VAL A 643 0.26 24.65 -2.28
C VAL A 643 1.19 23.49 -2.63
N LEU A 644 0.67 22.27 -2.66
CA LEU A 644 1.46 21.06 -2.87
C LEU A 644 2.10 20.98 -4.27
N SER A 645 1.36 21.39 -5.30
CA SER A 645 1.79 21.31 -6.72
C SER A 645 3.01 22.17 -7.06
N ARG A 646 3.39 23.11 -6.19
CA ARG A 646 4.58 23.96 -6.32
C ARG A 646 5.90 23.21 -6.07
N HIS A 647 5.82 22.03 -5.46
CA HIS A 647 6.98 21.25 -5.03
C HIS A 647 7.22 20.04 -5.94
N ARG A 648 8.45 19.54 -5.93
CA ARG A 648 8.87 18.29 -6.60
C ARG A 648 9.61 17.43 -5.59
N ASN A 649 9.44 16.11 -5.70
CA ASN A 649 10.13 15.16 -4.84
C ASN A 649 11.56 14.87 -5.35
N TYR A 650 12.34 14.17 -4.54
CA TYR A 650 13.72 13.76 -4.85
C TYR A 650 13.85 13.01 -6.18
N ARG A 651 12.81 12.25 -6.54
CA ARG A 651 12.73 11.45 -7.78
C ARG A 651 12.39 12.26 -9.03
N GLY A 652 12.28 13.59 -8.92
CA GLY A 652 11.89 14.50 -10.01
C GLY A 652 10.39 14.51 -10.33
N GLY A 653 9.58 13.85 -9.50
CA GLY A 653 8.13 13.72 -9.61
C GLY A 653 7.34 14.78 -8.84
N ALA A 654 6.01 14.71 -8.93
CA ALA A 654 5.10 15.63 -8.23
C ALA A 654 4.68 15.09 -6.86
N PHE A 655 4.39 15.99 -5.92
CA PHE A 655 3.62 15.62 -4.73
C PHE A 655 2.13 15.52 -5.09
N TRP A 656 1.49 14.42 -4.70
CA TRP A 656 0.12 14.09 -5.09
C TRP A 656 -0.83 14.21 -3.89
N PRO A 657 -1.87 15.06 -3.97
CA PRO A 657 -2.80 15.24 -2.89
C PRO A 657 -3.78 14.06 -2.78
N GLY A 658 -4.04 13.62 -1.56
CA GLY A 658 -5.09 12.66 -1.22
C GLY A 658 -5.79 13.00 0.09
N ILE A 659 -6.93 12.33 0.35
CA ILE A 659 -7.75 12.51 1.56
C ILE A 659 -8.13 11.17 2.22
N PHE A 660 -7.39 10.11 1.93
CA PHE A 660 -7.66 8.80 2.54
C PHE A 660 -6.94 8.71 3.88
N SER A 661 -7.71 8.50 4.96
CA SER A 661 -7.22 8.65 6.33
C SER A 661 -6.68 7.37 6.97
N VAL A 662 -7.06 6.19 6.47
CA VAL A 662 -6.79 4.89 7.10
C VAL A 662 -7.13 4.98 8.60
N GLY A 663 -6.20 4.73 9.53
CA GLY A 663 -6.40 4.94 10.98
C GLY A 663 -5.91 6.28 11.50
N PHE A 664 -5.21 7.10 10.69
CA PHE A 664 -4.57 8.33 11.16
C PHE A 664 -5.52 9.44 11.58
N HIS A 665 -6.78 9.38 11.15
CA HIS A 665 -7.80 10.29 11.68
C HIS A 665 -8.00 10.10 13.20
N ILE A 666 -7.77 8.91 13.74
CA ILE A 666 -7.79 8.64 15.18
C ILE A 666 -6.50 9.16 15.82
N ALA A 667 -5.35 8.75 15.29
CA ALA A 667 -4.04 9.10 15.84
C ALA A 667 -3.81 10.61 15.85
N MET A 668 -3.90 11.29 14.70
CA MET A 668 -3.71 12.75 14.61
C MET A 668 -4.84 13.53 15.28
N GLY A 669 -6.05 12.97 15.30
CA GLY A 669 -7.18 13.56 16.02
C GLY A 669 -6.93 13.68 17.53
N ALA A 670 -6.21 12.73 18.13
CA ALA A 670 -5.85 12.76 19.55
C ALA A 670 -4.84 13.87 19.91
N PHE A 671 -4.12 14.42 18.91
CA PHE A 671 -3.18 15.53 19.05
C PHE A 671 -3.75 16.86 18.53
N THR A 672 -5.06 16.93 18.27
CA THR A 672 -5.74 18.15 17.78
C THR A 672 -6.81 18.56 18.79
N GLY A 673 -6.75 19.82 19.23
CA GLY A 673 -7.70 20.41 20.18
C GLY A 673 -9.13 20.53 19.62
N ALA A 674 -10.00 21.18 20.38
CA ALA A 674 -11.37 21.49 19.97
C ALA A 674 -11.41 22.30 18.67
N THR A 675 -12.40 22.05 17.82
CA THR A 675 -12.51 22.71 16.50
C THR A 675 -13.87 23.38 16.27
N ALA A 676 -13.90 24.41 15.43
CA ALA A 676 -15.06 25.29 15.25
C ALA A 676 -16.25 24.65 14.50
N ASP A 677 -16.12 23.40 14.05
CA ASP A 677 -17.23 22.55 13.62
C ASP A 677 -18.03 21.97 14.80
N GLY A 678 -17.55 22.13 16.04
CA GLY A 678 -18.16 21.64 17.28
C GLY A 678 -17.63 20.29 17.74
N ARG A 679 -16.56 19.77 17.11
CA ARG A 679 -15.88 18.55 17.52
C ARG A 679 -15.15 18.75 18.85
#